data_AF-A0A0N8TZ56-F1
#
_entry.id   AF-A0A0N8TZ56-F1
#
_cell.length_a   1.000
_cell.length_b   1.000
_cell.length_c   1.000
_cell.angle_alpha   90.00
_cell.angle_beta   90.00
_cell.angle_gamma   90.00
#
_symmetry.space_group_name_H-M   'P 1'
#
loop_
_entity.id
_entity.type
_entity.pdbx_description
1 polymer ?
#
loop_
_entity_poly.entity_id
_entity_poly.type
_entity_poly.pdbx_seq_one_letter_code
_entity_poly.pdbx_strand_id
1 'polypeptide(L)'
;MKIFFNSLVLLTCLNLTACKVKDPNEGKPDEQTQVAISDREKLLAGSANISFTITDENQTPLSNISVTLAGQSYQSDSDGTISVSNLAYGNHAIMVEQTGYFPRASIVVNQPDSSTTTVQLQTKASSSKSLLFAGDTMFGRRYLDPNLKTMGTSIPDVTDALIHPDTAGADSIAITADVAALFENADFASVNLESPVTTNPATVHPTKEFSFFSLPDSLQGLTEIGIDYVGLGNNHIYDYLQSGLEDTLIEVSNAGLLHSGAGLDETQAMTTVSKTLEDITLVLFAATSITGTEHEYSYIADTEKGGAANLTNSDTVKSSLEEQDSSQFIIAQMHGGDEYTYSPSSYIGSRFEALSKQNTDLLIAHHPHVAQGFAVYNDIPAVLGLGNFVFDQPRLDTLLGVAVMIDLNTETQTVNRAFAYPIFVEDYKPRFTTGFLTHYLLRRLAEFSDDNITLIPRDNYGEVYFSQNQATKSTTDVTIEVNSNSDIIDLRQYAPSSAAFVSEIEVTSGELSSMVFGRDIMVFGDFEDWDNDSEAFEVSRWDHTSDSVFPCTDQPYAGIQALCSSRDEFDNTPSIIPFRHTMRVMELTDENGDPLLSKDFSFYGYLQSENGGKIDALLSYTTEIDDLTFSQHKIDVSEGGDQAWHAFSHDFSLPSDEFTLGPKELPPRGVKLQFRHYAPSTGEAISRLDNVALISWQDAISLDNGLWQTEKMHGFDFLKISASDDTSVKITFTLLD
;
A
#
# COMPACT_ATOMS: atom_id res chain seq x y z
N MET A 1 71.24 -19.42 -23.95
CA MET A 1 72.13 -20.40 -23.29
C MET A 1 71.24 -21.56 -22.85
N LYS A 2 71.29 -22.77 -23.46
CA LYS A 2 71.98 -23.99 -22.93
C LYS A 2 71.79 -24.19 -21.41
N ILE A 3 71.39 -25.33 -20.83
CA ILE A 3 71.16 -26.76 -21.23
C ILE A 3 70.44 -27.44 -20.02
N PHE A 4 69.62 -28.51 -20.01
CA PHE A 4 68.96 -29.45 -20.96
C PHE A 4 67.44 -29.60 -20.51
N PHE A 5 66.53 -30.58 -20.73
CA PHE A 5 66.47 -32.02 -21.10
C PHE A 5 66.89 -33.04 -19.98
N ASN A 6 66.28 -34.22 -19.77
CA ASN A 6 65.14 -34.93 -20.41
C ASN A 6 64.48 -36.02 -19.50
N SER A 7 63.21 -36.40 -19.75
CA SER A 7 62.54 -37.72 -19.52
C SER A 7 62.52 -38.42 -18.12
N LEU A 8 61.59 -39.34 -17.78
CA LEU A 8 60.23 -39.71 -18.23
C LEU A 8 59.65 -40.78 -17.25
N VAL A 9 58.31 -40.86 -17.11
CA VAL A 9 57.40 -41.94 -16.61
C VAL A 9 56.35 -41.25 -15.73
N LEU A 10 55.15 -40.87 -16.21
CA LEU A 10 54.12 -41.57 -17.00
C LEU A 10 53.33 -42.62 -16.19
N LEU A 11 52.28 -42.17 -15.51
CA LEU A 11 51.07 -42.96 -15.27
C LEU A 11 49.84 -42.07 -15.46
N THR A 12 48.77 -42.62 -16.02
CA THR A 12 47.60 -41.89 -16.52
C THR A 12 46.38 -42.05 -15.61
N CYS A 13 45.77 -40.93 -15.23
CA CYS A 13 44.32 -40.85 -14.96
C CYS A 13 43.74 -39.79 -15.91
N LEU A 14 42.53 -40.03 -16.43
CA LEU A 14 41.92 -39.15 -17.41
C LEU A 14 41.22 -37.96 -16.73
N ASN A 15 41.56 -36.75 -17.15
CA ASN A 15 40.66 -35.61 -16.98
C ASN A 15 39.54 -35.73 -18.03
N LEU A 16 38.40 -36.30 -17.64
CA LEU A 16 37.16 -36.10 -18.37
C LEU A 16 36.65 -34.69 -18.09
N THR A 17 37.17 -33.71 -18.83
CA THR A 17 36.56 -32.38 -18.91
C THR A 17 35.18 -32.54 -19.54
N ALA A 18 34.14 -32.50 -18.72
CA ALA A 18 32.76 -32.44 -19.21
C ALA A 18 32.59 -31.14 -20.00
N CYS A 19 32.58 -31.24 -21.32
CA CYS A 19 32.08 -30.16 -22.15
C CYS A 19 30.59 -30.02 -21.83
N LYS A 20 30.15 -28.89 -21.28
CA LYS A 20 28.74 -28.50 -21.35
C LYS A 20 28.41 -28.43 -22.85
N VAL A 21 27.65 -29.40 -23.36
CA VAL A 21 27.06 -29.27 -24.68
C VAL A 21 26.05 -28.14 -24.54
N LYS A 22 26.30 -27.01 -25.19
CA LYS A 22 25.32 -25.93 -25.24
C LYS A 22 24.20 -26.43 -26.14
N ASP A 23 23.00 -26.59 -25.60
CA ASP A 23 21.88 -27.11 -26.37
C ASP A 23 21.54 -26.10 -27.49
N PRO A 24 21.27 -26.53 -28.74
CA PRO A 24 20.75 -25.64 -29.78
C PRO A 24 19.43 -24.95 -29.42
N ASN A 25 18.70 -25.45 -28.41
CA ASN A 25 17.49 -24.84 -27.85
C ASN A 25 17.76 -23.98 -26.58
N GLU A 26 18.99 -23.93 -26.03
CA GLU A 26 19.33 -23.17 -24.80
C GLU A 26 19.30 -21.65 -25.08
N GLY A 27 18.08 -21.06 -25.08
CA GLY A 27 17.81 -19.64 -25.32
C GLY A 27 16.64 -19.33 -26.26
N LYS A 28 15.55 -20.11 -26.23
CA LYS A 28 14.24 -19.73 -26.79
C LYS A 28 13.12 -20.23 -25.87
N PRO A 29 12.02 -19.46 -25.69
CA PRO A 29 10.78 -20.01 -25.14
C PRO A 29 10.24 -21.12 -26.06
N ASP A 30 9.57 -22.11 -25.47
CA ASP A 30 8.94 -23.25 -26.15
C ASP A 30 7.67 -22.87 -26.96
N GLU A 31 6.98 -23.80 -27.61
CA GLU A 31 5.86 -23.46 -28.50
C GLU A 31 4.63 -22.97 -27.71
N GLN A 32 4.34 -23.57 -26.54
CA GLN A 32 3.25 -23.11 -25.67
C GLN A 32 3.55 -21.73 -25.05
N THR A 33 4.78 -21.51 -24.60
CA THR A 33 5.26 -20.23 -24.07
C THR A 33 5.24 -19.14 -25.13
N GLN A 34 5.65 -19.44 -26.37
CA GLN A 34 5.54 -18.50 -27.49
C GLN A 34 4.08 -18.11 -27.78
N VAL A 35 3.12 -19.02 -27.63
CA VAL A 35 1.68 -18.68 -27.76
C VAL A 35 1.24 -17.76 -26.62
N ALA A 36 1.46 -18.15 -25.36
CA ALA A 36 1.02 -17.38 -24.19
C ALA A 36 1.65 -15.98 -24.12
N ILE A 37 2.97 -15.87 -24.37
CA ILE A 37 3.66 -14.57 -24.48
C ILE A 37 3.09 -13.78 -25.67
N SER A 38 2.91 -14.41 -26.83
CA SER A 38 2.38 -13.70 -28.00
C SER A 38 0.94 -13.24 -27.80
N ASP A 39 0.12 -13.92 -27.00
CA ASP A 39 -1.25 -13.47 -26.68
C ASP A 39 -1.24 -12.30 -25.67
N ARG A 40 -0.35 -12.31 -24.67
CA ARG A 40 -0.10 -11.10 -23.84
C ARG A 40 0.46 -9.93 -24.67
N GLU A 41 1.39 -10.16 -25.60
CA GLU A 41 1.89 -9.13 -26.52
C GLU A 41 0.78 -8.55 -27.42
N LYS A 42 -0.15 -9.39 -27.89
CA LYS A 42 -1.34 -8.93 -28.65
C LYS A 42 -2.29 -8.08 -27.79
N LEU A 43 -2.38 -8.38 -26.49
CA LEU A 43 -3.19 -7.62 -25.54
C LEU A 43 -2.52 -6.27 -25.20
N LEU A 44 -1.21 -6.26 -24.91
CA LEU A 44 -0.42 -5.05 -24.69
C LEU A 44 -0.40 -4.11 -25.92
N ALA A 45 -0.36 -4.66 -27.13
CA ALA A 45 -0.52 -3.92 -28.38
C ALA A 45 -2.00 -3.64 -28.76
N GLY A 46 -2.94 -4.03 -27.90
CA GLY A 46 -4.38 -3.95 -28.12
C GLY A 46 -4.98 -2.59 -27.78
N SER A 47 -6.16 -2.33 -28.35
CA SER A 47 -6.94 -1.13 -28.05
C SER A 47 -8.43 -1.37 -28.32
N ALA A 48 -9.27 -0.61 -27.63
CA ALA A 48 -10.73 -0.67 -27.75
C ALA A 48 -11.35 0.72 -27.82
N ASN A 49 -12.64 0.77 -28.14
CA ASN A 49 -13.46 1.97 -27.95
C ASN A 49 -14.17 1.81 -26.61
N ILE A 50 -13.97 2.76 -25.69
CA ILE A 50 -14.65 2.78 -24.39
C ILE A 50 -15.67 3.92 -24.32
N SER A 51 -16.61 3.77 -23.39
CA SER A 51 -17.46 4.88 -22.94
C SER A 51 -17.63 4.81 -21.43
N PHE A 52 -17.63 5.97 -20.78
CA PHE A 52 -17.88 6.14 -19.35
C PHE A 52 -18.77 7.36 -19.13
N THR A 53 -19.52 7.37 -18.02
CA THR A 53 -20.53 8.41 -17.74
C THR A 53 -20.10 9.27 -16.56
N ILE A 54 -20.22 10.59 -16.68
CA ILE A 54 -20.02 11.52 -15.56
C ILE A 54 -21.38 11.79 -14.89
N THR A 55 -21.45 11.67 -13.55
CA THR A 55 -22.67 11.98 -12.78
C THR A 55 -22.38 12.85 -11.56
N ASP A 56 -23.42 13.48 -11.00
CA ASP A 56 -23.38 14.04 -9.64
C ASP A 56 -23.55 12.96 -8.56
N GLU A 57 -23.50 13.37 -7.29
CA GLU A 57 -23.76 12.52 -6.13
C GLU A 57 -25.17 11.87 -6.13
N ASN A 58 -26.12 12.39 -6.91
CA ASN A 58 -27.48 11.85 -7.06
C ASN A 58 -27.64 10.91 -8.27
N GLN A 59 -26.52 10.51 -8.91
CA GLN A 59 -26.48 9.72 -10.16
C GLN A 59 -27.10 10.45 -11.38
N THR A 60 -27.22 11.78 -11.33
CA THR A 60 -27.71 12.61 -12.45
C THR A 60 -26.59 12.79 -13.48
N PRO A 61 -26.76 12.45 -14.76
CA PRO A 61 -25.74 12.64 -15.78
C PRO A 61 -25.37 14.12 -15.99
N LEU A 62 -24.08 14.41 -16.06
CA LEU A 62 -23.54 15.77 -16.15
C LEU A 62 -22.95 16.05 -17.54
N SER A 63 -23.56 17.00 -18.26
CA SER A 63 -23.18 17.36 -19.64
C SER A 63 -22.18 18.51 -19.74
N ASN A 64 -21.33 18.51 -20.77
CA ASN A 64 -20.27 19.48 -21.04
C ASN A 64 -19.15 19.53 -19.98
N ILE A 65 -19.04 18.50 -19.14
CA ILE A 65 -17.92 18.33 -18.20
C ILE A 65 -16.66 18.03 -19.00
N SER A 66 -15.56 18.71 -18.69
CA SER A 66 -14.28 18.46 -19.35
C SER A 66 -13.45 17.45 -18.55
N VAL A 67 -12.88 16.47 -19.25
CA VAL A 67 -12.08 15.39 -18.64
C VAL A 67 -10.79 15.22 -19.43
N THR A 68 -9.66 15.20 -18.73
CA THR A 68 -8.36 14.85 -19.33
C THR A 68 -8.09 13.36 -19.12
N LEU A 69 -7.74 12.67 -20.20
CA LEU A 69 -7.46 11.23 -20.27
C LEU A 69 -6.36 11.00 -21.32
N ALA A 70 -5.30 10.26 -20.97
CA ALA A 70 -4.16 9.98 -21.86
C ALA A 70 -3.60 11.25 -22.56
N GLY A 71 -3.54 12.37 -21.83
CA GLY A 71 -3.09 13.67 -22.35
C GLY A 71 -4.00 14.33 -23.39
N GLN A 72 -5.24 13.84 -23.58
CA GLN A 72 -6.27 14.42 -24.45
C GLN A 72 -7.46 14.90 -23.62
N SER A 73 -8.09 16.00 -24.02
CA SER A 73 -9.30 16.51 -23.37
C SER A 73 -10.56 16.08 -24.12
N TYR A 74 -11.49 15.47 -23.38
CA TYR A 74 -12.81 15.06 -23.83
C TYR A 74 -13.89 15.90 -23.13
N GLN A 75 -15.11 15.89 -23.68
CA GLN A 75 -16.28 16.50 -23.03
C GLN A 75 -17.48 15.54 -23.04
N SER A 76 -18.23 15.52 -21.94
CA SER A 76 -19.44 14.72 -21.82
C SER A 76 -20.61 15.26 -22.65
N ASP A 77 -21.41 14.37 -23.23
CA ASP A 77 -22.59 14.72 -24.02
C ASP A 77 -23.83 15.02 -23.14
N SER A 78 -25.02 15.13 -23.77
CA SER A 78 -26.27 15.41 -23.07
C SER A 78 -26.71 14.33 -22.08
N ASP A 79 -26.23 13.10 -22.26
CA ASP A 79 -26.52 11.94 -21.43
C ASP A 79 -25.32 11.64 -20.49
N GLY A 80 -24.44 12.64 -20.28
CA GLY A 80 -23.26 12.59 -19.42
C GLY A 80 -22.13 11.70 -19.95
N THR A 81 -22.26 11.16 -21.16
CA THR A 81 -21.38 10.12 -21.68
C THR A 81 -20.15 10.73 -22.36
N ILE A 82 -18.97 10.19 -22.06
CA ILE A 82 -17.73 10.40 -22.80
C ILE A 82 -17.43 9.14 -23.60
N SER A 83 -17.07 9.30 -24.88
CA SER A 83 -16.71 8.20 -25.78
C SER A 83 -15.29 8.39 -26.32
N VAL A 84 -14.45 7.37 -26.15
CA VAL A 84 -13.03 7.36 -26.51
C VAL A 84 -12.80 6.26 -27.53
N SER A 85 -12.01 6.52 -28.57
CA SER A 85 -11.80 5.56 -29.67
C SER A 85 -10.34 5.12 -29.78
N ASN A 86 -10.12 3.81 -29.79
CA ASN A 86 -8.80 3.15 -29.80
C ASN A 86 -7.91 3.59 -28.61
N LEU A 87 -8.48 3.62 -27.39
CA LEU A 87 -7.68 3.70 -26.18
C LEU A 87 -6.91 2.38 -26.02
N ALA A 88 -5.62 2.43 -25.65
CA ALA A 88 -4.82 1.24 -25.39
C ALA A 88 -5.36 0.47 -24.18
N TYR A 89 -5.25 -0.85 -24.14
CA TYR A 89 -5.63 -1.61 -22.95
C TYR A 89 -4.70 -1.29 -21.76
N GLY A 90 -5.20 -1.51 -20.54
CA GLY A 90 -4.55 -1.13 -19.28
C GLY A 90 -5.38 -0.12 -18.48
N ASN A 91 -4.81 0.35 -17.38
CA ASN A 91 -5.42 1.34 -16.51
C ASN A 91 -5.07 2.77 -16.97
N HIS A 92 -6.04 3.69 -16.96
CA HIS A 92 -5.80 5.07 -17.41
C HIS A 92 -6.29 6.07 -16.37
N ALA A 93 -5.36 6.89 -15.85
CA ALA A 93 -5.69 8.05 -15.06
C ALA A 93 -6.59 9.03 -15.84
N ILE A 94 -7.69 9.44 -15.21
CA ILE A 94 -8.51 10.55 -15.66
C ILE A 94 -8.60 11.63 -14.58
N MET A 95 -8.65 12.87 -15.05
CA MET A 95 -8.81 14.05 -14.20
C MET A 95 -10.03 14.84 -14.64
N VAL A 96 -10.93 15.08 -13.68
CA VAL A 96 -12.13 15.88 -13.89
C VAL A 96 -12.01 17.18 -13.09
N GLU A 97 -11.92 18.29 -13.82
CA GLU A 97 -11.94 19.66 -13.28
C GLU A 97 -13.24 20.33 -13.74
N GLN A 98 -14.08 20.75 -12.79
CA GLN A 98 -15.31 21.47 -13.10
C GLN A 98 -15.67 22.44 -11.96
N THR A 99 -15.89 23.72 -12.31
CA THR A 99 -16.38 24.72 -11.35
C THR A 99 -17.70 24.27 -10.72
N GLY A 100 -17.74 24.19 -9.38
CA GLY A 100 -18.89 23.74 -8.60
C GLY A 100 -18.81 22.29 -8.10
N TYR A 101 -17.75 21.55 -8.47
CA TYR A 101 -17.48 20.20 -7.99
C TYR A 101 -16.09 20.12 -7.34
N PHE A 102 -15.84 19.05 -6.58
CA PHE A 102 -14.49 18.74 -6.12
C PHE A 102 -13.62 18.26 -7.30
N PRO A 103 -12.31 18.55 -7.30
CA PRO A 103 -11.37 17.92 -8.22
C PRO A 103 -11.38 16.41 -8.01
N ARG A 104 -11.52 15.65 -9.10
CA ARG A 104 -11.64 14.19 -9.06
C ARG A 104 -10.55 13.54 -9.90
N ALA A 105 -9.59 12.93 -9.22
CA ALA A 105 -8.80 11.84 -9.78
C ALA A 105 -9.64 10.55 -9.78
N SER A 106 -9.52 9.77 -10.85
CA SER A 106 -10.19 8.48 -11.02
C SER A 106 -9.40 7.68 -12.04
N ILE A 107 -9.51 6.35 -12.01
CA ILE A 107 -8.97 5.47 -13.05
C ILE A 107 -10.12 4.98 -13.92
N VAL A 108 -9.87 4.86 -15.23
CA VAL A 108 -10.75 4.17 -16.17
C VAL A 108 -10.00 2.96 -16.70
N VAL A 109 -10.46 1.78 -16.29
CA VAL A 109 -9.92 0.49 -16.71
C VAL A 109 -10.38 0.20 -18.14
N ASN A 110 -9.45 -0.09 -19.04
CA ASN A 110 -9.75 -0.50 -20.40
C ASN A 110 -9.18 -1.91 -20.65
N GLN A 111 -10.07 -2.88 -20.75
CA GLN A 111 -9.75 -4.31 -20.86
C GLN A 111 -10.72 -4.99 -21.84
N PRO A 112 -10.44 -6.21 -22.33
CA PRO A 112 -11.42 -6.98 -23.10
C PRO A 112 -12.75 -7.12 -22.34
N ASP A 113 -13.86 -6.89 -23.06
CA ASP A 113 -15.23 -6.93 -22.52
C ASP A 113 -15.52 -6.02 -21.30
N SER A 114 -14.70 -4.99 -21.05
CA SER A 114 -14.88 -4.03 -19.95
C SER A 114 -16.22 -3.28 -20.01
N SER A 115 -16.85 -3.08 -18.85
CA SER A 115 -18.14 -2.40 -18.71
C SER A 115 -18.02 -0.85 -18.75
N THR A 116 -19.17 -0.16 -18.81
CA THR A 116 -19.24 1.30 -18.74
C THR A 116 -19.05 1.78 -17.30
N THR A 117 -17.86 2.29 -16.98
CA THR A 117 -17.56 2.95 -15.69
C THR A 117 -18.43 4.19 -15.48
N THR A 118 -18.78 4.49 -14.24
CA THR A 118 -19.41 5.77 -13.85
C THR A 118 -18.46 6.57 -12.97
N VAL A 119 -18.22 7.82 -13.32
CA VAL A 119 -17.31 8.73 -12.61
C VAL A 119 -18.17 9.76 -11.87
N GLN A 120 -18.32 9.53 -10.57
CA GLN A 120 -19.13 10.40 -9.71
C GLN A 120 -18.33 11.62 -9.26
N LEU A 121 -18.92 12.80 -9.46
CA LEU A 121 -18.47 14.07 -8.90
C LEU A 121 -19.36 14.45 -7.72
N GLN A 122 -18.77 15.07 -6.70
CA GLN A 122 -19.49 15.59 -5.55
C GLN A 122 -19.49 17.13 -5.62
N THR A 123 -20.64 17.75 -5.36
CA THR A 123 -20.77 19.21 -5.32
C THR A 123 -19.81 19.84 -4.31
N LYS A 124 -19.11 20.89 -4.74
CA LYS A 124 -18.27 21.76 -3.91
C LYS A 124 -18.95 23.12 -3.77
N ALA A 125 -19.34 23.48 -2.54
CA ALA A 125 -19.95 24.77 -2.25
C ALA A 125 -18.95 25.92 -2.44
N SER A 126 -19.45 27.14 -2.68
CA SER A 126 -18.58 28.34 -2.77
C SER A 126 -17.87 28.68 -1.45
N SER A 127 -18.39 28.18 -0.33
CA SER A 127 -17.83 28.24 1.02
C SER A 127 -17.11 26.95 1.42
N SER A 128 -16.66 26.14 0.46
CA SER A 128 -15.88 24.92 0.70
C SER A 128 -14.46 25.04 0.12
N LYS A 129 -13.46 24.64 0.91
CA LYS A 129 -12.06 24.49 0.50
C LYS A 129 -11.65 23.01 0.60
N SER A 130 -11.03 22.50 -0.46
CA SER A 130 -10.40 21.17 -0.51
C SER A 130 -8.97 21.26 0.03
N LEU A 131 -8.73 20.70 1.21
CA LEU A 131 -7.40 20.62 1.82
C LEU A 131 -6.88 19.18 1.70
N LEU A 132 -5.80 18.96 0.97
CA LEU A 132 -5.26 17.62 0.70
C LEU A 132 -4.04 17.31 1.58
N PHE A 133 -4.05 16.15 2.24
CA PHE A 133 -2.95 15.67 3.07
C PHE A 133 -2.48 14.30 2.58
N ALA A 134 -1.19 14.14 2.34
CA ALA A 134 -0.56 12.84 2.11
C ALA A 134 0.57 12.61 3.12
N GLY A 135 1.03 11.36 3.20
CA GLY A 135 1.81 10.86 4.33
C GLY A 135 3.32 11.15 4.31
N ASP A 136 4.05 10.20 4.87
CA ASP A 136 5.49 10.28 5.09
C ASP A 136 6.26 10.34 3.76
N THR A 137 7.14 11.34 3.62
CA THR A 137 7.74 11.78 2.35
C THR A 137 9.22 12.10 2.50
N MET A 138 10.09 11.46 1.72
CA MET A 138 11.52 11.76 1.58
C MET A 138 12.09 11.27 0.24
N PHE A 139 13.11 11.94 -0.29
CA PHE A 139 13.76 11.64 -1.58
C PHE A 139 15.21 11.15 -1.40
N GLY A 140 15.49 10.46 -0.29
CA GLY A 140 16.82 10.02 0.12
C GLY A 140 17.09 8.52 0.00
N ARG A 141 18.13 8.04 0.67
CA ARG A 141 18.47 6.60 0.80
C ARG A 141 18.42 5.84 -0.55
N ARG A 142 17.43 4.96 -0.80
CA ARG A 142 17.39 4.13 -2.02
C ARG A 142 17.02 4.89 -3.29
N TYR A 143 16.44 6.08 -3.18
CA TYR A 143 16.31 6.97 -4.33
C TYR A 143 17.69 7.35 -4.90
N LEU A 144 18.73 7.48 -4.06
CA LEU A 144 20.08 7.89 -4.43
C LEU A 144 21.06 6.71 -4.62
N ASP A 145 20.88 5.59 -3.91
CA ASP A 145 21.54 4.30 -4.19
C ASP A 145 20.69 3.14 -3.61
N PRO A 146 20.11 2.25 -4.44
CA PRO A 146 19.18 1.21 -3.99
C PRO A 146 19.79 0.19 -3.01
N ASN A 147 21.12 0.15 -2.88
CA ASN A 147 21.83 -0.74 -1.96
C ASN A 147 21.88 -0.19 -0.52
N LEU A 148 21.51 1.07 -0.28
CA LEU A 148 21.64 1.71 1.02
C LEU A 148 20.62 1.22 2.04
N LYS A 149 21.10 0.96 3.26
CA LYS A 149 20.27 0.75 4.46
C LYS A 149 20.15 2.02 5.31
N THR A 150 21.25 2.78 5.37
CA THR A 150 21.41 4.06 6.05
C THR A 150 22.45 4.87 5.25
N MET A 151 22.36 6.19 5.25
CA MET A 151 23.26 7.08 4.51
C MET A 151 24.50 7.45 5.33
N GLY A 152 25.57 7.86 4.63
CA GLY A 152 26.83 8.30 5.23
C GLY A 152 27.11 9.78 4.95
N THR A 153 28.36 10.19 5.13
CA THR A 153 28.82 11.57 4.93
C THR A 153 29.13 11.90 3.46
N SER A 154 28.32 11.43 2.53
CA SER A 154 28.55 11.57 1.08
C SER A 154 27.24 11.44 0.31
N ILE A 155 27.04 12.31 -0.69
CA ILE A 155 25.99 12.17 -1.69
C ILE A 155 26.35 10.97 -2.60
N PRO A 156 25.48 9.97 -2.77
CA PRO A 156 25.66 8.91 -3.75
C PRO A 156 25.44 9.41 -5.18
N ASP A 157 26.05 8.71 -6.14
CA ASP A 157 25.85 8.90 -7.59
C ASP A 157 26.11 7.53 -8.24
N VAL A 158 25.05 6.80 -8.57
CA VAL A 158 25.11 5.44 -9.14
C VAL A 158 24.08 5.29 -10.27
N THR A 159 24.44 4.56 -11.32
CA THR A 159 23.63 4.41 -12.56
C THR A 159 22.21 3.88 -12.35
N ASP A 160 22.01 3.11 -11.26
CA ASP A 160 20.77 2.41 -10.96
C ASP A 160 19.94 3.16 -9.89
N ALA A 161 20.22 4.45 -9.68
CA ALA A 161 19.46 5.33 -8.80
C ALA A 161 18.18 5.83 -9.49
N LEU A 162 17.16 6.18 -8.68
CA LEU A 162 15.98 6.91 -9.18
C LEU A 162 16.23 8.41 -9.26
N ILE A 163 17.16 8.94 -8.46
CA ILE A 163 17.51 10.36 -8.36
C ILE A 163 19.04 10.49 -8.46
N HIS A 164 19.51 11.29 -9.41
CA HIS A 164 20.93 11.57 -9.61
C HIS A 164 21.24 13.04 -9.23
N PRO A 165 22.41 13.36 -8.63
CA PRO A 165 22.66 14.71 -8.12
C PRO A 165 22.60 15.83 -9.18
N ASP A 166 22.93 15.55 -10.44
CA ASP A 166 22.87 16.52 -11.55
C ASP A 166 21.47 16.70 -12.15
N THR A 167 20.48 15.85 -11.82
CA THR A 167 19.10 15.86 -12.35
C THR A 167 18.00 15.81 -11.27
N ALA A 168 18.38 15.91 -9.99
CA ALA A 168 17.55 15.53 -8.85
C ALA A 168 16.15 16.15 -8.75
N GLY A 169 15.95 17.35 -9.32
CA GLY A 169 14.64 17.97 -9.47
C GLY A 169 13.76 17.29 -10.52
N ALA A 170 14.27 17.13 -11.75
CA ALA A 170 13.57 16.42 -12.82
C ALA A 170 13.23 14.98 -12.44
N ASP A 171 14.15 14.31 -11.74
CA ASP A 171 13.97 12.96 -11.24
C ASP A 171 12.86 12.90 -10.16
N SER A 172 12.84 13.86 -9.23
CA SER A 172 11.77 13.96 -8.21
C SER A 172 10.39 14.25 -8.79
N ILE A 173 10.30 15.03 -9.87
CA ILE A 173 9.05 15.30 -10.61
C ILE A 173 8.55 14.02 -11.30
N ALA A 174 9.46 13.22 -11.86
CA ALA A 174 9.10 11.93 -12.49
C ALA A 174 8.60 10.89 -11.47
N ILE A 175 8.99 11.01 -10.19
CA ILE A 175 8.50 10.15 -9.10
C ILE A 175 7.05 10.50 -8.72
N THR A 176 6.67 11.78 -8.72
CA THR A 176 5.33 12.24 -8.26
C THR A 176 4.32 12.49 -9.39
N ALA A 177 4.73 12.39 -10.66
CA ALA A 177 3.91 12.72 -11.84
C ALA A 177 2.52 12.07 -11.85
N ASP A 178 2.43 10.78 -11.54
CA ASP A 178 1.20 10.00 -11.72
C ASP A 178 0.13 10.27 -10.64
N VAL A 179 0.47 11.01 -9.58
CA VAL A 179 -0.49 11.53 -8.59
C VAL A 179 -0.71 13.04 -8.70
N ALA A 180 0.14 13.75 -9.44
CA ALA A 180 0.29 15.21 -9.43
C ALA A 180 -1.05 15.97 -9.56
N ALA A 181 -1.86 15.60 -10.55
CA ALA A 181 -3.04 16.37 -10.93
C ALA A 181 -4.16 16.40 -9.85
N LEU A 182 -4.16 15.50 -8.84
CA LEU A 182 -5.05 15.64 -7.69
C LEU A 182 -4.61 16.78 -6.75
N PHE A 183 -3.29 16.94 -6.59
CA PHE A 183 -2.67 17.93 -5.71
C PHE A 183 -2.68 19.32 -6.36
N GLU A 184 -2.36 19.41 -7.66
CA GLU A 184 -2.41 20.64 -8.47
C GLU A 184 -3.76 21.38 -8.40
N ASN A 185 -4.85 20.66 -8.13
CA ASN A 185 -6.22 21.16 -8.15
C ASN A 185 -6.85 21.31 -6.74
N ALA A 186 -6.11 21.07 -5.66
CA ALA A 186 -6.55 21.38 -4.30
C ALA A 186 -6.46 22.90 -4.00
N ASP A 187 -7.15 23.39 -2.96
CA ASP A 187 -6.95 24.79 -2.50
C ASP A 187 -5.71 24.90 -1.58
N PHE A 188 -5.30 23.78 -0.99
CA PHE A 188 -4.12 23.62 -0.17
C PHE A 188 -3.67 22.16 -0.15
N ALA A 189 -2.35 21.91 -0.17
CA ALA A 189 -1.79 20.57 -0.04
C ALA A 189 -0.59 20.46 0.93
N SER A 190 -0.50 19.35 1.66
CA SER A 190 0.47 19.11 2.75
C SER A 190 1.01 17.67 2.77
N VAL A 191 2.29 17.52 3.15
CA VAL A 191 2.95 16.24 3.49
C VAL A 191 3.80 16.33 4.76
N ASN A 192 4.21 15.19 5.35
CA ASN A 192 5.32 15.17 6.32
C ASN A 192 6.65 14.96 5.59
N LEU A 193 7.54 15.96 5.60
CA LEU A 193 8.87 15.85 5.01
C LEU A 193 9.82 15.22 6.04
N GLU A 194 9.89 13.90 6.01
CA GLU A 194 10.55 13.06 7.01
C GLU A 194 12.07 12.93 6.76
N SER A 195 12.73 14.00 6.28
CA SER A 195 14.18 14.01 6.10
C SER A 195 14.76 15.42 6.13
N PRO A 196 16.01 15.60 6.58
CA PRO A 196 16.74 16.84 6.33
C PRO A 196 17.01 17.00 4.84
N VAL A 197 17.07 18.25 4.39
CA VAL A 197 17.36 18.65 3.01
C VAL A 197 18.72 19.34 2.99
N THR A 198 19.73 18.72 2.35
CA THR A 198 21.12 19.22 2.41
C THR A 198 21.99 18.72 1.24
N THR A 199 22.99 19.53 0.85
CA THR A 199 24.10 19.10 -0.02
C THR A 199 25.41 18.85 0.74
N ASN A 200 25.37 18.97 2.08
CA ASN A 200 26.52 18.89 2.97
C ASN A 200 26.28 17.88 4.12
N PRO A 201 26.18 16.56 3.82
CA PRO A 201 25.88 15.50 4.79
C PRO A 201 27.04 15.20 5.78
N ALA A 202 27.87 16.19 6.16
CA ALA A 202 29.10 15.99 6.92
C ALA A 202 28.91 15.51 8.38
N THR A 203 27.68 15.57 8.92
CA THR A 203 27.37 15.50 10.36
C THR A 203 26.27 14.47 10.69
N VAL A 204 26.37 13.26 10.12
CA VAL A 204 25.48 12.12 10.43
C VAL A 204 25.35 11.92 11.95
N HIS A 205 24.12 11.75 12.44
CA HIS A 205 23.81 11.50 13.84
C HIS A 205 24.46 10.16 14.30
N PRO A 206 25.33 10.16 15.33
CA PRO A 206 26.31 9.08 15.54
C PRO A 206 25.75 7.77 16.10
N THR A 207 24.48 7.73 16.50
CA THR A 207 23.89 6.56 17.19
C THR A 207 22.49 6.14 16.69
N LYS A 208 21.95 6.76 15.62
CA LYS A 208 20.66 6.36 15.05
C LYS A 208 20.85 5.21 14.06
N GLU A 209 19.94 4.24 14.04
CA GLU A 209 20.07 3.05 13.18
C GLU A 209 19.89 3.39 11.69
N PHE A 210 18.98 4.32 11.39
CA PHE A 210 18.72 4.85 10.06
C PHE A 210 18.87 6.37 10.05
N SER A 211 19.75 6.89 9.20
CA SER A 211 19.87 8.31 8.89
C SER A 211 19.85 8.50 7.39
N PHE A 212 19.13 9.50 6.90
CA PHE A 212 19.03 9.83 5.47
C PHE A 212 18.73 11.31 5.25
N PHE A 213 18.92 11.78 4.02
CA PHE A 213 18.66 13.16 3.62
C PHE A 213 18.15 13.20 2.17
N SER A 214 17.37 14.23 1.86
CA SER A 214 16.95 14.58 0.51
C SER A 214 17.87 15.66 -0.08
N LEU A 215 18.01 15.71 -1.40
CA LEU A 215 18.70 16.82 -2.08
C LEU A 215 17.76 18.04 -2.20
N PRO A 216 18.26 19.29 -2.12
CA PRO A 216 17.42 20.50 -2.25
C PRO A 216 16.60 20.56 -3.52
N ASP A 217 17.18 20.21 -4.67
CA ASP A 217 16.47 20.21 -5.95
C ASP A 217 15.32 19.19 -5.98
N SER A 218 15.37 18.11 -5.19
CA SER A 218 14.28 17.12 -5.10
C SER A 218 13.01 17.64 -4.43
N LEU A 219 13.03 18.84 -3.84
CA LEU A 219 11.80 19.53 -3.42
C LEU A 219 10.92 19.93 -4.62
N GLN A 220 11.48 19.97 -5.85
CA GLN A 220 10.70 20.26 -7.07
C GLN A 220 9.57 19.24 -7.30
N GLY A 221 9.79 17.96 -6.96
CA GLY A 221 8.75 16.93 -6.99
C GLY A 221 7.56 17.16 -6.05
N LEU A 222 7.70 18.08 -5.08
CA LEU A 222 6.60 18.55 -4.22
C LEU A 222 6.02 19.88 -4.73
N THR A 223 6.86 20.84 -5.15
CA THR A 223 6.36 22.17 -5.57
C THR A 223 5.64 22.13 -6.91
N GLU A 224 6.09 21.32 -7.87
CA GLU A 224 5.44 21.23 -9.19
C GLU A 224 4.06 20.55 -9.10
N ILE A 225 3.85 19.61 -8.16
CA ILE A 225 2.53 19.02 -7.88
C ILE A 225 1.64 19.88 -7.00
N GLY A 226 2.09 21.07 -6.57
CA GLY A 226 1.30 22.01 -5.78
C GLY A 226 1.27 21.78 -4.27
N ILE A 227 2.25 21.09 -3.67
CA ILE A 227 2.41 21.09 -2.21
C ILE A 227 2.71 22.52 -1.72
N ASP A 228 1.90 23.00 -0.78
CA ASP A 228 2.09 24.31 -0.13
C ASP A 228 2.94 24.23 1.14
N TYR A 229 2.84 23.12 1.87
CA TYR A 229 3.35 22.99 3.22
C TYR A 229 3.99 21.64 3.48
N VAL A 230 5.07 21.64 4.27
CA VAL A 230 5.69 20.44 4.81
C VAL A 230 5.76 20.48 6.33
N GLY A 231 5.32 19.40 6.97
CA GLY A 231 5.60 19.15 8.39
C GLY A 231 7.06 18.77 8.58
N LEU A 232 7.79 19.48 9.44
CA LEU A 232 9.17 19.16 9.83
C LEU A 232 9.27 18.61 11.27
N GLY A 233 8.15 18.58 11.99
CA GLY A 233 8.06 18.07 13.36
C GLY A 233 8.05 16.55 13.43
N ASN A 234 9.13 15.91 12.95
CA ASN A 234 9.33 14.46 12.93
C ASN A 234 10.66 14.04 13.57
N ASN A 235 10.90 12.73 13.69
CA ASN A 235 12.10 12.12 14.30
C ASN A 235 13.36 12.17 13.40
N HIS A 236 13.23 12.50 12.10
CA HIS A 236 14.33 12.47 11.12
C HIS A 236 14.95 13.84 10.83
N ILE A 237 14.27 14.95 11.16
CA ILE A 237 14.77 16.33 10.93
C ILE A 237 16.16 16.64 11.54
N TYR A 238 16.64 15.82 12.49
CA TYR A 238 17.95 15.97 13.14
C TYR A 238 18.98 14.88 12.77
N ASP A 239 18.72 14.07 11.73
CA ASP A 239 19.62 13.01 11.23
C ASP A 239 21.02 13.51 10.86
N TYR A 240 21.13 14.77 10.46
CA TYR A 240 22.39 15.43 10.10
C TYR A 240 22.76 16.56 11.07
N LEU A 241 22.21 16.49 12.29
CA LEU A 241 22.41 17.41 13.42
C LEU A 241 22.12 18.87 13.01
N GLN A 242 22.67 19.81 13.77
CA GLN A 242 22.41 21.25 13.64
C GLN A 242 22.60 21.78 12.20
N SER A 243 23.62 21.36 11.46
CA SER A 243 23.82 21.87 10.09
C SER A 243 22.86 21.27 9.07
N GLY A 244 22.45 20.00 9.23
CA GLY A 244 21.37 19.44 8.42
C GLY A 244 20.04 20.14 8.66
N LEU A 245 19.74 20.47 9.91
CA LEU A 245 18.58 21.28 10.29
C LEU A 245 18.65 22.71 9.70
N GLU A 246 19.78 23.39 9.83
CA GLU A 246 20.00 24.73 9.28
C GLU A 246 19.85 24.78 7.76
N ASP A 247 20.45 23.82 7.04
CA ASP A 247 20.26 23.66 5.59
C ASP A 247 18.77 23.40 5.28
N THR A 248 18.08 22.52 6.02
CA THR A 248 16.67 22.19 5.75
C THR A 248 15.75 23.39 5.88
N LEU A 249 15.87 24.16 6.96
CA LEU A 249 15.06 25.36 7.20
C LEU A 249 15.31 26.43 6.12
N ILE A 250 16.52 26.49 5.56
CA ILE A 250 16.87 27.38 4.45
C ILE A 250 16.27 26.86 3.14
N GLU A 251 16.50 25.61 2.76
CA GLU A 251 16.15 25.12 1.42
C GLU A 251 14.65 24.86 1.23
N VAL A 252 13.94 24.42 2.28
CA VAL A 252 12.47 24.36 2.26
C VAL A 252 11.88 25.77 2.06
N SER A 253 12.44 26.77 2.74
CA SER A 253 12.03 28.18 2.56
C SER A 253 12.40 28.73 1.17
N ASN A 254 13.54 28.31 0.59
CA ASN A 254 13.97 28.71 -0.77
C ASN A 254 13.07 28.11 -1.86
N ALA A 255 12.59 26.88 -1.67
CA ALA A 255 11.60 26.24 -2.53
C ALA A 255 10.21 26.91 -2.48
N GLY A 256 9.97 27.78 -1.49
CA GLY A 256 8.70 28.47 -1.30
C GLY A 256 7.66 27.69 -0.49
N LEU A 257 8.04 26.52 0.04
CA LEU A 257 7.21 25.68 0.90
C LEU A 257 7.06 26.34 2.28
N LEU A 258 5.82 26.39 2.79
CA LEU A 258 5.55 26.71 4.19
C LEU A 258 5.99 25.52 5.07
N HIS A 259 6.40 25.80 6.30
CA HIS A 259 6.78 24.75 7.24
C HIS A 259 6.57 25.18 8.69
N SER A 260 6.42 24.19 9.57
CA SER A 260 6.49 24.37 11.01
C SER A 260 6.95 23.07 11.68
N GLY A 261 7.18 23.12 12.99
CA GLY A 261 7.56 21.96 13.79
C GLY A 261 9.06 21.68 13.84
N ALA A 262 9.91 22.56 13.30
CA ALA A 262 11.34 22.51 13.48
C ALA A 262 11.94 23.93 13.55
N GLY A 263 13.02 24.10 14.31
CA GLY A 263 13.62 25.41 14.53
C GLY A 263 14.95 25.36 15.27
N LEU A 264 15.66 26.49 15.31
CA LEU A 264 17.00 26.58 15.91
C LEU A 264 17.00 26.57 17.46
N ASP A 265 15.83 26.65 18.07
CA ASP A 265 15.55 26.52 19.51
C ASP A 265 14.09 26.07 19.71
N GLU A 266 13.71 25.70 20.94
CA GLU A 266 12.35 25.26 21.30
C GLU A 266 11.25 26.28 20.92
N THR A 267 11.54 27.58 21.00
CA THR A 267 10.54 28.63 20.68
C THR A 267 10.29 28.70 19.17
N GLN A 268 11.35 28.61 18.37
CA GLN A 268 11.25 28.56 16.91
C GLN A 268 10.57 27.27 16.46
N ALA A 269 10.93 26.11 17.03
CA ALA A 269 10.33 24.83 16.65
C ALA A 269 8.81 24.79 16.92
N MET A 270 8.38 25.35 18.05
CA MET A 270 6.98 25.44 18.47
C MET A 270 6.18 26.57 17.78
N THR A 271 6.79 27.33 16.87
CA THR A 271 6.12 28.43 16.14
C THR A 271 5.28 27.87 14.99
N THR A 272 3.99 28.20 15.00
CA THR A 272 3.04 27.90 13.91
C THR A 272 3.28 28.78 12.68
N VAL A 273 3.01 28.26 11.47
CA VAL A 273 2.89 29.06 10.24
C VAL A 273 1.43 29.16 9.81
N SER A 274 1.07 30.11 8.94
CA SER A 274 -0.31 30.29 8.48
C SER A 274 -0.44 30.66 6.99
N LYS A 275 -1.54 30.24 6.37
CA LYS A 275 -1.92 30.54 4.97
C LYS A 275 -3.38 31.00 4.92
N THR A 276 -3.66 32.15 4.32
CA THR A 276 -5.02 32.63 4.08
C THR A 276 -5.53 32.15 2.73
N LEU A 277 -6.58 31.33 2.73
CA LEU A 277 -7.32 30.88 1.55
C LEU A 277 -8.55 31.75 1.35
N GLU A 278 -8.35 32.95 0.79
CA GLU A 278 -9.38 33.98 0.54
C GLU A 278 -10.14 34.48 1.78
N ASP A 279 -11.06 33.67 2.30
CA ASP A 279 -12.00 33.96 3.39
C ASP A 279 -11.68 33.25 4.71
N ILE A 280 -10.89 32.17 4.67
CA ILE A 280 -10.39 31.45 5.85
C ILE A 280 -8.87 31.60 6.01
N THR A 281 -8.37 31.60 7.25
CA THR A 281 -6.92 31.48 7.52
C THR A 281 -6.63 30.17 8.21
N LEU A 282 -5.83 29.32 7.55
CA LEU A 282 -5.28 28.10 8.11
C LEU A 282 -4.10 28.42 9.02
N VAL A 283 -4.01 27.76 10.16
CA VAL A 283 -2.83 27.72 11.03
C VAL A 283 -2.30 26.29 11.02
N LEU A 284 -1.00 26.15 10.84
CA LEU A 284 -0.33 24.89 10.55
C LEU A 284 0.71 24.65 11.64
N PHE A 285 0.50 23.60 12.41
CA PHE A 285 1.37 23.14 13.50
C PHE A 285 1.82 21.71 13.23
N ALA A 286 3.11 21.42 13.37
CA ALA A 286 3.64 20.06 13.38
C ALA A 286 4.50 19.80 14.62
N ALA A 287 4.46 18.57 15.17
CA ALA A 287 5.29 18.18 16.30
C ALA A 287 5.41 16.64 16.43
N THR A 288 6.55 16.17 16.96
CA THR A 288 6.79 14.74 17.16
C THR A 288 6.68 14.32 18.62
N SER A 289 6.12 13.13 18.86
CA SER A 289 6.20 12.47 20.17
C SER A 289 7.46 11.60 20.34
N ILE A 290 8.29 11.47 19.30
CA ILE A 290 9.51 10.65 19.26
C ILE A 290 10.71 11.56 19.49
N THR A 291 11.19 11.61 20.72
CA THR A 291 12.09 12.67 21.19
C THR A 291 13.57 12.40 20.93
N GLY A 292 13.98 11.14 20.74
CA GLY A 292 15.39 10.75 20.62
C GLY A 292 16.18 10.83 21.93
N THR A 293 15.52 10.92 23.09
CA THR A 293 16.16 11.13 24.40
C THR A 293 17.01 9.96 24.89
N GLU A 294 16.90 8.81 24.24
CA GLU A 294 17.70 7.60 24.39
C GLU A 294 19.05 7.67 23.66
N HIS A 295 19.25 8.65 22.78
CA HIS A 295 20.48 8.90 22.04
C HIS A 295 21.38 9.96 22.71
N GLU A 296 22.62 10.10 22.24
CA GLU A 296 23.55 11.15 22.69
C GLU A 296 23.06 12.57 22.35
N TYR A 297 22.28 12.69 21.27
CA TYR A 297 21.64 13.93 20.84
C TYR A 297 20.16 13.66 20.60
N SER A 298 19.28 14.43 21.23
CA SER A 298 17.83 14.36 20.99
C SER A 298 17.46 14.93 19.62
N TYR A 299 16.36 14.42 19.04
CA TYR A 299 15.80 14.92 17.78
C TYR A 299 15.05 16.25 17.99
N ILE A 300 14.41 16.41 19.15
CA ILE A 300 13.68 17.62 19.54
C ILE A 300 14.61 18.81 19.85
N ALA A 301 14.12 20.02 19.65
CA ALA A 301 14.78 21.26 20.07
C ALA A 301 14.75 21.45 21.59
N ASP A 302 15.64 22.28 22.10
CA ASP A 302 15.67 22.76 23.49
C ASP A 302 16.10 24.25 23.54
N THR A 303 16.51 24.76 24.71
CA THR A 303 16.91 26.17 24.89
C THR A 303 18.32 26.51 24.38
N GLU A 304 19.15 25.52 24.05
CA GLU A 304 20.52 25.68 23.56
C GLU A 304 20.80 24.96 22.23
N LYS A 305 19.87 24.10 21.75
CA LYS A 305 19.99 23.27 20.54
C LYS A 305 18.72 23.32 19.68
N GLY A 306 18.87 23.35 18.35
CA GLY A 306 17.75 23.20 17.41
C GLY A 306 17.24 21.76 17.28
N GLY A 307 16.09 21.59 16.62
CA GLY A 307 15.48 20.28 16.35
C GLY A 307 13.98 20.36 16.10
N ALA A 308 13.29 19.23 16.26
CA ALA A 308 11.84 19.10 16.13
C ALA A 308 11.07 19.73 17.31
N ALA A 309 9.82 20.11 17.08
CA ALA A 309 8.87 20.47 18.12
C ALA A 309 8.46 19.23 18.93
N ASN A 310 8.50 19.35 20.25
CA ASN A 310 8.27 18.25 21.18
C ASN A 310 6.80 18.13 21.57
N LEU A 311 6.04 17.23 20.94
CA LEU A 311 4.64 16.95 21.25
C LEU A 311 4.42 16.39 22.68
N THR A 312 5.49 15.96 23.36
CA THR A 312 5.40 15.54 24.78
C THR A 312 5.43 16.71 25.77
N ASN A 313 5.80 17.92 25.33
CA ASN A 313 5.75 19.14 26.14
C ASN A 313 4.36 19.81 26.08
N SER A 314 3.36 19.14 26.66
CA SER A 314 1.95 19.52 26.52
C SER A 314 1.63 20.96 26.94
N ASP A 315 2.36 21.56 27.90
CA ASP A 315 2.12 22.95 28.32
C ASP A 315 2.58 23.96 27.25
N THR A 316 3.70 23.68 26.55
CA THR A 316 4.20 24.53 25.46
C THR A 316 3.35 24.36 24.20
N VAL A 317 3.02 23.11 23.82
CA VAL A 317 2.10 22.82 22.69
C VAL A 317 0.78 23.54 22.90
N LYS A 318 0.21 23.42 24.11
CA LYS A 318 -1.00 24.12 24.51
C LYS A 318 -0.89 25.64 24.37
N SER A 319 0.23 26.23 24.79
CA SER A 319 0.44 27.68 24.70
C SER A 319 0.50 28.13 23.24
N SER A 320 1.22 27.41 22.37
CA SER A 320 1.30 27.72 20.93
C SER A 320 -0.06 27.69 20.21
N LEU A 321 -1.01 26.88 20.67
CA LEU A 321 -2.33 26.71 20.06
C LEU A 321 -3.42 27.60 20.71
N GLU A 322 -3.43 27.77 22.03
CA GLU A 322 -4.35 28.69 22.72
C GLU A 322 -4.02 30.19 22.49
N GLU A 323 -2.84 30.53 21.97
CA GLU A 323 -2.48 31.91 21.56
C GLU A 323 -3.03 32.31 20.16
N GLN A 324 -3.57 31.36 19.39
CA GLN A 324 -4.15 31.61 18.06
C GLN A 324 -5.57 32.19 18.16
N ASP A 325 -5.99 32.99 17.18
CA ASP A 325 -7.34 33.58 17.17
C ASP A 325 -8.39 32.53 16.74
N SER A 326 -9.48 32.40 17.51
CA SER A 326 -10.56 31.43 17.26
C SER A 326 -11.48 31.77 16.06
N SER A 327 -10.96 32.52 15.10
CA SER A 327 -11.50 32.71 13.74
C SER A 327 -10.57 32.14 12.65
N GLN A 328 -9.43 31.58 13.06
CA GLN A 328 -8.52 30.80 12.22
C GLN A 328 -8.86 29.31 12.34
N PHE A 329 -8.60 28.52 11.29
CA PHE A 329 -8.79 27.06 11.30
C PHE A 329 -7.45 26.37 11.57
N ILE A 330 -7.33 25.67 12.69
CA ILE A 330 -6.06 25.23 13.26
C ILE A 330 -5.87 23.73 13.03
N ILE A 331 -4.81 23.39 12.29
CA ILE A 331 -4.48 22.04 11.84
C ILE A 331 -3.22 21.58 12.58
N ALA A 332 -3.35 20.52 13.38
CA ALA A 332 -2.23 19.90 14.08
C ALA A 332 -1.84 18.58 13.39
N GLN A 333 -0.63 18.55 12.82
CA GLN A 333 -0.04 17.38 12.16
C GLN A 333 1.00 16.75 13.09
N MET A 334 0.63 15.66 13.77
CA MET A 334 1.53 14.97 14.69
C MET A 334 2.27 13.81 14.04
N HIS A 335 3.54 13.63 14.41
CA HIS A 335 4.36 12.51 13.93
C HIS A 335 4.78 11.62 15.10
N GLY A 336 4.23 10.41 15.16
CA GLY A 336 4.63 9.42 16.14
C GLY A 336 3.61 8.31 16.38
N GLY A 337 4.11 7.20 16.88
CA GLY A 337 3.38 5.97 17.16
C GLY A 337 4.34 4.79 17.19
N ASP A 338 3.79 3.61 17.00
CA ASP A 338 4.55 2.37 16.89
C ASP A 338 4.56 1.97 15.40
N GLU A 339 5.75 1.85 14.81
CA GLU A 339 5.91 1.58 13.37
C GLU A 339 5.13 0.31 12.95
N TYR A 340 4.52 0.34 11.76
CA TYR A 340 3.82 -0.79 11.13
C TYR A 340 2.54 -1.28 11.84
N THR A 341 1.98 -0.47 12.74
CA THR A 341 0.67 -0.73 13.38
C THR A 341 -0.51 -0.24 12.54
N TYR A 342 -1.68 -0.86 12.70
CA TYR A 342 -2.90 -0.55 11.94
C TYR A 342 -3.85 0.43 12.64
N SER A 343 -3.64 0.66 13.94
CA SER A 343 -4.39 1.57 14.80
C SER A 343 -3.43 2.33 15.73
N PRO A 344 -3.79 3.54 16.22
CA PRO A 344 -2.97 4.24 17.21
C PRO A 344 -2.92 3.48 18.54
N SER A 345 -1.74 3.33 19.12
CA SER A 345 -1.60 2.83 20.49
C SER A 345 -2.20 3.82 21.50
N SER A 346 -2.55 3.35 22.70
CA SER A 346 -3.21 4.17 23.73
C SER A 346 -2.43 5.43 24.13
N TYR A 347 -1.09 5.40 23.99
CA TYR A 347 -0.22 6.56 24.13
C TYR A 347 -0.52 7.65 23.08
N ILE A 348 -0.70 7.27 21.81
CA ILE A 348 -1.02 8.19 20.70
C ILE A 348 -2.48 8.64 20.76
N GLY A 349 -3.41 7.76 21.13
CA GLY A 349 -4.79 8.15 21.45
C GLY A 349 -4.85 9.28 22.50
N SER A 350 -3.97 9.24 23.51
CA SER A 350 -3.85 10.31 24.52
C SER A 350 -3.28 11.65 23.98
N ARG A 351 -2.68 11.67 22.78
CA ARG A 351 -2.20 12.90 22.11
C ARG A 351 -3.31 13.54 21.28
N PHE A 352 -4.07 12.77 20.50
CA PHE A 352 -5.29 13.28 19.86
C PHE A 352 -6.29 13.85 20.88
N GLU A 353 -6.51 13.13 21.99
CA GLU A 353 -7.38 13.51 23.12
C GLU A 353 -6.86 14.72 23.93
N ALA A 354 -5.59 15.11 23.72
CA ALA A 354 -5.00 16.32 24.29
C ALA A 354 -5.07 17.50 23.31
N LEU A 355 -4.72 17.30 22.03
CA LEU A 355 -4.73 18.34 20.99
C LEU A 355 -6.15 18.85 20.68
N SER A 356 -7.14 17.95 20.59
CA SER A 356 -8.57 18.32 20.42
C SER A 356 -9.15 19.21 21.52
N LYS A 357 -8.42 19.42 22.63
CA LYS A 357 -8.79 20.34 23.73
C LYS A 357 -7.96 21.62 23.77
N GLN A 358 -7.12 21.83 22.75
CA GLN A 358 -6.16 22.93 22.64
C GLN A 358 -6.40 23.69 21.33
N ASN A 359 -7.60 24.25 21.16
CA ASN A 359 -7.93 25.18 20.07
C ASN A 359 -7.48 24.64 18.69
N THR A 360 -7.93 23.43 18.34
CA THR A 360 -7.52 22.68 17.13
C THR A 360 -8.76 22.11 16.46
N ASP A 361 -8.88 22.32 15.15
CA ASP A 361 -10.09 22.02 14.36
C ASP A 361 -9.91 20.83 13.40
N LEU A 362 -8.66 20.40 13.17
CA LEU A 362 -8.32 19.20 12.40
C LEU A 362 -7.05 18.53 12.94
N LEU A 363 -7.10 17.21 13.08
CA LEU A 363 -5.99 16.38 13.53
C LEU A 363 -5.52 15.46 12.38
N ILE A 364 -4.23 15.47 12.08
CA ILE A 364 -3.60 14.60 11.07
C ILE A 364 -2.41 13.88 11.72
N ALA A 365 -2.18 12.62 11.37
CA ALA A 365 -1.05 11.85 11.92
C ALA A 365 -0.21 11.12 10.86
N HIS A 366 1.05 10.93 11.24
CA HIS A 366 2.18 10.40 10.46
C HIS A 366 3.09 9.55 11.37
N HIS A 367 4.06 8.82 10.80
CA HIS A 367 5.02 7.87 11.42
C HIS A 367 4.74 6.36 11.28
N PRO A 368 3.51 5.81 11.43
CA PRO A 368 3.32 4.37 11.37
C PRO A 368 3.72 3.70 10.04
N HIS A 369 3.97 4.47 8.97
CA HIS A 369 4.26 4.06 7.59
C HIS A 369 3.17 3.19 6.92
N VAL A 370 2.13 2.82 7.66
CA VAL A 370 0.94 2.07 7.24
C VAL A 370 -0.27 3.00 7.42
N ALA A 371 -1.14 3.09 6.41
CA ALA A 371 -2.36 3.90 6.53
C ALA A 371 -3.34 3.32 7.59
N GLN A 372 -3.76 4.18 8.52
CA GLN A 372 -4.69 3.90 9.63
C GLN A 372 -6.01 4.67 9.43
N GLY A 373 -7.06 4.30 10.17
CA GLY A 373 -8.42 4.81 9.98
C GLY A 373 -8.66 6.29 10.34
N PHE A 374 -9.92 6.61 10.65
CA PHE A 374 -10.40 7.94 10.99
C PHE A 374 -11.08 7.95 12.35
N ALA A 375 -11.14 9.11 13.03
CA ALA A 375 -11.85 9.24 14.30
C ALA A 375 -12.40 10.65 14.52
N VAL A 376 -13.12 10.83 15.63
CA VAL A 376 -13.55 12.15 16.14
C VAL A 376 -13.18 12.24 17.62
N TYR A 377 -12.36 13.22 18.00
CA TYR A 377 -11.95 13.47 19.39
C TYR A 377 -12.53 14.80 19.85
N ASN A 378 -13.43 14.79 20.84
CA ASN A 378 -14.08 16.00 21.37
C ASN A 378 -14.72 16.87 20.26
N ASP A 379 -15.49 16.22 19.37
CA ASP A 379 -16.09 16.80 18.15
C ASP A 379 -15.09 17.25 17.05
N ILE A 380 -13.77 17.03 17.23
CA ILE A 380 -12.71 17.37 16.26
C ILE A 380 -12.36 16.15 15.36
N PRO A 381 -12.48 16.25 14.02
CA PRO A 381 -12.07 15.21 13.08
C PRO A 381 -10.58 14.87 13.15
N ALA A 382 -10.27 13.57 13.02
CA ALA A 382 -8.91 13.04 13.01
C ALA A 382 -8.67 12.01 11.87
N VAL A 383 -7.52 12.14 11.20
CA VAL A 383 -6.93 11.11 10.35
C VAL A 383 -5.82 10.42 11.16
N LEU A 384 -5.95 9.11 11.39
CA LEU A 384 -5.14 8.40 12.39
C LEU A 384 -3.72 8.04 11.93
N GLY A 385 -3.50 7.95 10.62
CA GLY A 385 -2.18 7.72 10.02
C GLY A 385 -2.28 7.67 8.50
N LEU A 386 -1.54 8.51 7.79
CA LEU A 386 -1.58 8.56 6.31
C LEU A 386 -0.71 7.49 5.62
N GLY A 387 0.20 6.84 6.36
CA GLY A 387 1.17 5.90 5.80
C GLY A 387 2.26 6.59 4.97
N ASN A 388 2.91 5.85 4.06
CA ASN A 388 3.89 6.41 3.14
C ASN A 388 3.24 7.13 1.94
N PHE A 389 3.89 8.18 1.43
CA PHE A 389 3.56 8.81 0.15
C PHE A 389 4.74 8.72 -0.83
N VAL A 390 5.91 9.25 -0.44
CA VAL A 390 7.17 9.10 -1.19
C VAL A 390 8.19 8.52 -0.23
N PHE A 391 8.33 7.19 -0.20
CA PHE A 391 9.19 6.49 0.75
C PHE A 391 9.75 5.18 0.20
N ASP A 392 10.91 4.76 0.69
CA ASP A 392 11.69 3.65 0.10
C ASP A 392 11.63 2.32 0.87
N GLN A 393 10.63 2.12 1.74
CA GLN A 393 10.54 0.93 2.59
C GLN A 393 10.07 -0.32 1.80
N PRO A 394 10.82 -1.43 1.84
CA PRO A 394 10.48 -2.66 1.10
C PRO A 394 9.50 -3.58 1.85
N ARG A 395 8.78 -3.07 2.86
CA ARG A 395 7.84 -3.85 3.69
C ARG A 395 6.47 -3.86 3.00
N LEU A 396 5.80 -5.02 2.93
CA LEU A 396 4.58 -5.20 2.14
C LEU A 396 3.44 -4.28 2.57
N ASP A 397 3.26 -4.17 3.88
CA ASP A 397 2.28 -3.35 4.57
C ASP A 397 2.54 -1.85 4.44
N THR A 398 3.80 -1.43 4.22
CA THR A 398 4.20 -0.02 4.02
C THR A 398 4.11 0.44 2.56
N LEU A 399 3.66 -0.42 1.64
CA LEU A 399 3.38 -0.05 0.26
C LEU A 399 2.02 0.65 0.11
N LEU A 400 1.12 0.56 1.10
CA LEU A 400 -0.24 1.10 1.04
C LEU A 400 -0.43 2.28 2.01
N GLY A 401 -0.29 3.48 1.44
CA GLY A 401 -0.64 4.76 2.06
C GLY A 401 -2.01 5.27 1.63
N VAL A 402 -2.36 6.48 2.07
CA VAL A 402 -3.60 7.17 1.66
C VAL A 402 -3.38 8.68 1.61
N ALA A 403 -3.94 9.34 0.60
CA ALA A 403 -4.05 10.79 0.52
C ALA A 403 -5.50 11.21 0.85
N VAL A 404 -5.69 12.16 1.75
CA VAL A 404 -7.02 12.53 2.28
C VAL A 404 -7.34 13.98 1.94
N MET A 405 -8.39 14.17 1.13
CA MET A 405 -8.92 15.49 0.77
C MET A 405 -10.08 15.87 1.71
N ILE A 406 -9.84 16.84 2.57
CA ILE A 406 -10.80 17.37 3.55
C ILE A 406 -11.75 18.39 2.88
N ASP A 407 -13.05 18.29 3.18
CA ASP A 407 -14.08 19.28 2.82
C ASP A 407 -14.27 20.27 4.00
N LEU A 408 -13.51 21.37 3.98
CA LEU A 408 -13.62 22.44 4.99
C LEU A 408 -14.69 23.46 4.58
N ASN A 409 -15.76 23.58 5.36
CA ASN A 409 -16.70 24.69 5.24
C ASN A 409 -16.13 25.95 5.94
N THR A 410 -15.94 27.03 5.19
CA THR A 410 -15.32 28.28 5.69
C THR A 410 -16.29 29.17 6.47
N GLU A 411 -17.60 29.08 6.21
CA GLU A 411 -18.63 29.85 6.93
C GLU A 411 -18.90 29.30 8.34
N THR A 412 -18.79 27.98 8.51
CA THR A 412 -19.00 27.29 9.80
C THR A 412 -17.72 26.85 10.48
N GLN A 413 -16.59 26.84 9.77
CA GLN A 413 -15.29 26.34 10.23
C GLN A 413 -15.35 24.87 10.66
N THR A 414 -16.13 24.06 9.94
CA THR A 414 -16.34 22.64 10.24
C THR A 414 -15.95 21.72 9.09
N VAL A 415 -15.41 20.56 9.45
CA VAL A 415 -15.13 19.44 8.55
C VAL A 415 -16.14 18.32 8.85
N ASN A 416 -17.00 18.00 7.88
CA ASN A 416 -18.01 16.94 8.02
C ASN A 416 -17.70 15.73 7.13
N ARG A 417 -16.92 15.94 6.07
CA ARG A 417 -16.63 14.99 5.00
C ARG A 417 -15.16 15.07 4.58
N ALA A 418 -14.62 13.96 4.08
CA ALA A 418 -13.37 13.89 3.36
C ALA A 418 -13.44 12.84 2.24
N PHE A 419 -12.45 12.83 1.36
CA PHE A 419 -12.24 11.79 0.34
C PHE A 419 -10.88 11.15 0.56
N ALA A 420 -10.87 9.84 0.81
CA ALA A 420 -9.67 9.05 1.04
C ALA A 420 -9.26 8.36 -0.28
N TYR A 421 -8.14 8.75 -0.86
CA TYR A 421 -7.57 8.19 -2.08
C TYR A 421 -6.43 7.23 -1.71
N PRO A 422 -6.59 5.90 -1.88
CA PRO A 422 -5.50 4.94 -1.71
C PRO A 422 -4.27 5.31 -2.53
N ILE A 423 -3.09 5.15 -1.91
CA ILE A 423 -1.80 5.33 -2.56
C ILE A 423 -1.06 3.99 -2.50
N PHE A 424 -0.64 3.47 -3.66
CA PHE A 424 0.30 2.38 -3.76
C PHE A 424 1.69 2.94 -4.06
N VAL A 425 2.69 2.56 -3.27
CA VAL A 425 4.08 2.99 -3.42
C VAL A 425 4.83 1.94 -4.27
N GLU A 426 4.57 1.97 -5.57
CA GLU A 426 5.13 1.08 -6.59
C GLU A 426 6.60 1.43 -6.86
N ASP A 427 7.53 0.54 -6.48
CA ASP A 427 8.98 0.72 -6.68
C ASP A 427 9.47 2.15 -6.37
N TYR A 428 8.97 2.64 -5.22
CA TYR A 428 9.22 3.94 -4.60
C TYR A 428 8.53 5.16 -5.25
N LYS A 429 7.56 4.97 -6.14
CA LYS A 429 6.71 6.04 -6.68
C LYS A 429 5.27 5.93 -6.16
N PRO A 430 4.62 7.02 -5.73
CA PRO A 430 3.18 7.00 -5.47
C PRO A 430 2.37 6.78 -6.75
N ARG A 431 1.32 5.96 -6.62
CA ARG A 431 0.27 5.68 -7.61
C ARG A 431 -1.09 5.73 -6.93
N PHE A 432 -2.14 6.19 -7.62
CA PHE A 432 -3.52 5.86 -7.25
C PHE A 432 -3.83 4.42 -7.63
N THR A 433 -4.81 3.81 -6.97
CA THR A 433 -5.28 2.45 -7.31
C THR A 433 -6.77 2.41 -7.62
N THR A 434 -7.19 1.31 -8.25
CA THR A 434 -8.59 0.96 -8.55
C THR A 434 -9.00 -0.39 -7.94
N GLY A 435 -10.28 -0.74 -8.04
CA GLY A 435 -10.77 -2.11 -7.87
C GLY A 435 -10.43 -2.78 -6.53
N PHE A 436 -9.93 -4.02 -6.57
CA PHE A 436 -9.71 -4.83 -5.36
C PHE A 436 -8.70 -4.22 -4.40
N LEU A 437 -7.55 -3.71 -4.87
CA LEU A 437 -6.52 -3.13 -3.99
C LEU A 437 -7.04 -1.87 -3.28
N THR A 438 -7.84 -1.05 -3.98
CA THR A 438 -8.56 0.11 -3.41
C THR A 438 -9.53 -0.34 -2.32
N HIS A 439 -10.43 -1.28 -2.64
CA HIS A 439 -11.44 -1.74 -1.70
C HIS A 439 -10.86 -2.56 -0.53
N TYR A 440 -9.74 -3.26 -0.70
CA TYR A 440 -8.99 -3.88 0.38
C TYR A 440 -8.51 -2.84 1.39
N LEU A 441 -7.85 -1.77 0.92
CA LEU A 441 -7.41 -0.70 1.81
C LEU A 441 -8.60 0.02 2.45
N LEU A 442 -9.62 0.41 1.69
CA LEU A 442 -10.76 1.17 2.21
C LEU A 442 -11.58 0.38 3.25
N ARG A 443 -11.77 -0.94 3.06
CA ARG A 443 -12.38 -1.81 4.09
C ARG A 443 -11.52 -1.88 5.35
N ARG A 444 -10.18 -1.97 5.21
CA ARG A 444 -9.23 -1.94 6.34
C ARG A 444 -9.28 -0.60 7.10
N LEU A 445 -9.34 0.52 6.39
CA LEU A 445 -9.45 1.86 7.00
C LEU A 445 -10.80 2.04 7.71
N ALA A 446 -11.90 1.52 7.16
CA ALA A 446 -13.21 1.55 7.79
C ALA A 446 -13.25 0.71 9.08
N GLU A 447 -12.58 -0.44 9.08
CA GLU A 447 -12.51 -1.35 10.22
C GLU A 447 -11.78 -0.73 11.42
N PHE A 448 -10.61 -0.12 11.18
CA PHE A 448 -9.80 0.55 12.20
C PHE A 448 -10.11 2.06 12.35
N SER A 449 -11.26 2.51 11.84
CA SER A 449 -11.85 3.80 12.20
C SER A 449 -12.65 3.69 13.51
N ASP A 450 -12.88 4.82 14.18
CA ASP A 450 -13.86 4.91 15.26
C ASP A 450 -15.28 4.56 14.78
N ASP A 451 -16.14 4.12 15.69
CA ASP A 451 -17.53 3.76 15.39
C ASP A 451 -18.39 4.98 15.00
N ASN A 452 -17.92 6.20 15.23
CA ASN A 452 -18.62 7.41 14.77
C ASN A 452 -18.39 7.74 13.28
N ILE A 453 -17.54 6.99 12.56
CA ILE A 453 -17.22 7.23 11.15
C ILE A 453 -18.13 6.42 10.22
N THR A 454 -18.60 7.04 9.14
CA THR A 454 -19.09 6.31 7.95
C THR A 454 -18.02 6.40 6.85
N LEU A 455 -17.51 5.27 6.37
CA LEU A 455 -16.64 5.20 5.19
C LEU A 455 -17.37 4.41 4.10
N ILE A 456 -17.51 5.00 2.91
CA ILE A 456 -18.18 4.42 1.75
C ILE A 456 -17.14 4.16 0.65
N PRO A 457 -16.74 2.91 0.38
CA PRO A 457 -15.79 2.60 -0.68
C PRO A 457 -16.40 2.85 -2.07
N ARG A 458 -15.64 3.50 -2.95
CA ARG A 458 -15.86 3.61 -4.40
C ARG A 458 -14.60 3.09 -5.10
N ASP A 459 -14.72 2.75 -6.39
CA ASP A 459 -13.67 2.05 -7.16
C ASP A 459 -12.27 2.68 -7.09
N ASN A 460 -12.14 3.99 -6.85
CA ASN A 460 -10.86 4.72 -6.83
C ASN A 460 -10.65 5.58 -5.55
N TYR A 461 -11.60 5.61 -4.61
CA TYR A 461 -11.54 6.43 -3.39
C TYR A 461 -12.64 6.05 -2.39
N GLY A 462 -12.48 6.37 -1.11
CA GLY A 462 -13.54 6.30 -0.11
C GLY A 462 -14.15 7.67 0.17
N GLU A 463 -15.48 7.77 0.26
CA GLU A 463 -16.11 8.91 0.93
C GLU A 463 -16.08 8.68 2.43
N VAL A 464 -15.48 9.59 3.18
CA VAL A 464 -15.37 9.54 4.64
C VAL A 464 -16.28 10.61 5.21
N TYR A 465 -17.15 10.24 6.15
CA TYR A 465 -17.99 11.16 6.90
C TYR A 465 -17.67 11.02 8.39
N PHE A 466 -17.42 12.15 9.05
CA PHE A 466 -17.14 12.22 10.49
C PHE A 466 -18.43 12.15 11.34
N SER A 467 -19.36 11.30 10.90
CA SER A 467 -20.63 10.99 11.56
C SER A 467 -21.20 9.65 11.07
N GLN A 468 -22.00 9.00 11.91
CA GLN A 468 -22.61 7.70 11.60
C GLN A 468 -23.75 7.80 10.58
N ASN A 469 -24.08 6.65 9.97
CA ASN A 469 -25.30 6.42 9.18
C ASN A 469 -25.48 7.37 7.98
N GLN A 470 -24.37 7.79 7.33
CA GLN A 470 -24.44 8.62 6.12
C GLN A 470 -24.63 7.82 4.82
N ALA A 471 -24.40 6.50 4.85
CA ALA A 471 -24.55 5.60 3.71
C ALA A 471 -25.94 4.98 3.65
N THR A 472 -26.42 4.71 2.43
CA THR A 472 -27.47 3.69 2.22
C THR A 472 -26.83 2.30 2.17
N LYS A 473 -27.66 1.25 2.26
CA LYS A 473 -27.21 -0.15 2.31
C LYS A 473 -27.97 -1.00 1.31
N SER A 474 -27.25 -1.75 0.50
CA SER A 474 -27.79 -2.79 -0.38
C SER A 474 -27.21 -4.16 0.03
N THR A 475 -28.02 -5.23 -0.02
CA THR A 475 -27.60 -6.56 0.45
C THR A 475 -27.76 -7.63 -0.62
N THR A 476 -26.88 -8.64 -0.59
CA THR A 476 -26.92 -9.83 -1.46
C THR A 476 -26.73 -11.09 -0.63
N ASP A 477 -27.74 -11.95 -0.60
CA ASP A 477 -27.74 -13.23 0.12
C ASP A 477 -27.22 -14.35 -0.80
N VAL A 478 -26.27 -15.13 -0.30
CA VAL A 478 -25.70 -16.32 -0.97
C VAL A 478 -25.83 -17.53 -0.05
N THR A 479 -26.28 -18.68 -0.58
CA THR A 479 -26.33 -19.95 0.17
C THR A 479 -25.19 -20.87 -0.24
N ILE A 480 -24.44 -21.37 0.75
CA ILE A 480 -23.33 -22.30 0.59
C ILE A 480 -23.64 -23.59 1.35
N GLU A 481 -23.50 -24.74 0.68
CA GLU A 481 -23.69 -26.07 1.26
C GLU A 481 -22.35 -26.61 1.78
N VAL A 482 -22.21 -26.66 3.10
CA VAL A 482 -21.02 -27.15 3.80
C VAL A 482 -21.18 -28.64 4.09
N ASN A 483 -20.40 -29.47 3.40
CA ASN A 483 -20.36 -30.92 3.64
C ASN A 483 -19.73 -31.23 5.01
N SER A 484 -19.91 -32.45 5.50
CA SER A 484 -19.34 -32.96 6.77
C SER A 484 -17.80 -33.07 6.80
N ASN A 485 -17.10 -31.92 6.81
CA ASN A 485 -15.65 -31.74 6.97
C ASN A 485 -15.33 -30.30 7.44
N SER A 486 -14.03 -29.97 7.52
CA SER A 486 -13.54 -28.58 7.52
C SER A 486 -13.27 -28.12 6.08
N ASP A 487 -13.62 -26.88 5.75
CA ASP A 487 -13.43 -26.28 4.42
C ASP A 487 -13.03 -24.80 4.50
N ILE A 488 -12.42 -24.27 3.43
CA ILE A 488 -11.99 -22.88 3.28
C ILE A 488 -12.78 -22.23 2.14
N ILE A 489 -13.67 -21.32 2.51
CA ILE A 489 -14.48 -20.53 1.59
C ILE A 489 -13.73 -19.23 1.28
N ASP A 490 -13.42 -19.00 0.00
CA ASP A 490 -13.01 -17.70 -0.53
C ASP A 490 -14.27 -16.84 -0.74
N LEU A 491 -14.46 -15.82 0.10
CA LEU A 491 -15.66 -14.98 0.10
C LEU A 491 -15.71 -14.07 -1.13
N ARG A 492 -14.55 -13.78 -1.75
CA ARG A 492 -14.43 -12.88 -2.91
C ARG A 492 -15.17 -13.41 -4.13
N GLN A 493 -15.33 -14.73 -4.24
CA GLN A 493 -16.05 -15.41 -5.32
C GLN A 493 -17.58 -15.34 -5.19
N TYR A 494 -18.09 -14.89 -4.03
CA TYR A 494 -19.52 -14.81 -3.72
C TYR A 494 -19.99 -13.36 -3.48
N ALA A 495 -19.06 -12.43 -3.20
CA ALA A 495 -19.35 -11.02 -3.03
C ALA A 495 -19.86 -10.38 -4.34
N PRO A 496 -20.85 -9.46 -4.28
CA PRO A 496 -21.35 -8.77 -5.48
C PRO A 496 -20.35 -7.75 -6.07
N SER A 497 -19.39 -7.29 -5.26
CA SER A 497 -18.23 -6.49 -5.66
C SER A 497 -17.15 -6.59 -4.56
N SER A 498 -15.91 -6.19 -4.86
CA SER A 498 -14.82 -6.15 -3.86
C SER A 498 -15.01 -5.07 -2.78
N ALA A 499 -15.94 -4.13 -2.96
CA ALA A 499 -16.32 -3.14 -1.95
C ALA A 499 -17.25 -3.72 -0.85
N ALA A 500 -17.91 -4.85 -1.11
CA ALA A 500 -18.82 -5.45 -0.16
C ALA A 500 -18.10 -6.18 0.98
N PHE A 501 -18.80 -6.32 2.12
CA PHE A 501 -18.33 -7.08 3.28
C PHE A 501 -19.46 -7.99 3.81
N VAL A 502 -19.12 -9.02 4.58
CA VAL A 502 -20.11 -9.96 5.14
C VAL A 502 -20.75 -9.37 6.38
N SER A 503 -22.01 -8.97 6.29
CA SER A 503 -22.76 -8.35 7.40
C SER A 503 -23.56 -9.33 8.23
N GLU A 504 -23.87 -10.52 7.71
CA GLU A 504 -24.64 -11.55 8.41
C GLU A 504 -24.26 -12.96 7.92
N ILE A 505 -24.26 -13.93 8.83
CA ILE A 505 -24.14 -15.36 8.53
C ILE A 505 -25.22 -16.11 9.32
N GLU A 506 -26.11 -16.83 8.63
CA GLU A 506 -27.23 -17.60 9.20
C GLU A 506 -27.11 -19.09 8.84
N VAL A 507 -27.09 -19.97 9.85
CA VAL A 507 -27.16 -21.43 9.65
C VAL A 507 -28.62 -21.83 9.43
N THR A 508 -29.01 -22.03 8.17
CA THR A 508 -30.42 -22.26 7.78
C THR A 508 -30.87 -23.71 8.01
N SER A 509 -29.96 -24.68 7.94
CA SER A 509 -30.19 -26.06 8.37
C SER A 509 -28.87 -26.80 8.59
N GLY A 510 -28.76 -27.58 9.67
CA GLY A 510 -27.53 -28.26 10.07
C GLY A 510 -26.96 -27.69 11.38
N GLU A 511 -25.68 -27.95 11.67
CA GLU A 511 -24.98 -27.41 12.85
C GLU A 511 -23.49 -27.24 12.55
N LEU A 512 -22.95 -26.04 12.80
CA LEU A 512 -21.53 -25.73 12.64
C LEU A 512 -20.79 -26.02 13.95
N SER A 513 -19.67 -26.74 13.85
CA SER A 513 -18.78 -27.05 14.97
C SER A 513 -17.70 -25.99 15.20
N SER A 514 -17.35 -25.24 14.15
CA SER A 514 -16.52 -24.03 14.24
C SER A 514 -16.70 -23.12 13.03
N MET A 515 -16.49 -21.81 13.22
CA MET A 515 -16.48 -20.80 12.17
C MET A 515 -15.40 -19.76 12.50
N VAL A 516 -14.54 -19.41 11.53
CA VAL A 516 -13.38 -18.52 11.74
C VAL A 516 -13.15 -17.65 10.51
N PHE A 517 -13.10 -16.33 10.67
CA PHE A 517 -12.75 -15.41 9.58
C PHE A 517 -11.26 -15.43 9.28
N GLY A 518 -10.91 -15.19 8.02
CA GLY A 518 -9.55 -15.07 7.52
C GLY A 518 -9.34 -13.77 6.76
N ARG A 519 -8.19 -13.12 6.98
CA ARG A 519 -7.68 -12.00 6.18
C ARG A 519 -6.64 -12.53 5.22
N ASP A 520 -6.61 -12.06 3.97
CA ASP A 520 -5.38 -12.22 3.19
C ASP A 520 -4.35 -11.18 3.67
N ILE A 521 -3.12 -11.62 3.93
CA ILE A 521 -1.97 -10.76 4.21
C ILE A 521 -0.91 -10.81 3.09
N MET A 522 -1.23 -11.45 1.96
CA MET A 522 -0.43 -11.39 0.73
C MET A 522 -0.92 -10.27 -0.20
N VAL A 523 -2.23 -10.16 -0.43
CA VAL A 523 -2.95 -9.19 -1.28
C VAL A 523 -2.64 -9.30 -2.78
N PHE A 524 -1.37 -9.47 -3.15
CA PHE A 524 -0.87 -9.45 -4.52
C PHE A 524 -0.81 -10.85 -5.15
N GLY A 525 -1.88 -11.63 -5.06
CA GLY A 525 -1.88 -13.05 -5.45
C GLY A 525 -3.01 -13.52 -6.36
N ASP A 526 -4.00 -12.66 -6.64
CA ASP A 526 -4.79 -12.71 -7.88
C ASP A 526 -3.97 -12.27 -9.11
N PHE A 527 -2.83 -11.62 -8.88
CA PHE A 527 -1.88 -11.13 -9.89
C PHE A 527 -2.39 -9.97 -10.75
N GLU A 528 -3.42 -9.25 -10.32
CA GLU A 528 -4.00 -8.16 -11.11
C GLU A 528 -3.18 -6.85 -11.07
N ASP A 529 -3.46 -6.00 -12.06
CA ASP A 529 -2.92 -4.64 -12.23
C ASP A 529 -4.03 -3.63 -11.84
N TRP A 530 -3.76 -2.77 -10.85
CA TRP A 530 -4.75 -1.86 -10.27
C TRP A 530 -4.36 -0.39 -10.28
N ASP A 531 -3.11 -0.06 -10.56
CA ASP A 531 -2.61 1.30 -10.39
C ASP A 531 -2.91 2.18 -11.62
N ASN A 532 -2.23 3.31 -11.77
CA ASN A 532 -2.53 4.31 -12.81
C ASN A 532 -1.34 4.65 -13.73
N ASP A 533 -0.30 3.81 -13.70
CA ASP A 533 0.95 3.90 -14.48
C ASP A 533 0.73 3.56 -15.97
N SER A 534 1.81 3.59 -16.73
CA SER A 534 1.93 3.15 -18.13
C SER A 534 2.28 1.66 -18.32
N GLU A 535 2.78 0.97 -17.30
CA GLU A 535 3.27 -0.43 -17.37
C GLU A 535 2.15 -1.48 -17.18
N ALA A 536 1.11 -1.41 -18.01
CA ALA A 536 -0.08 -2.26 -17.90
C ALA A 536 0.19 -3.78 -17.93
N PHE A 537 -0.68 -4.55 -17.27
CA PHE A 537 -0.66 -6.02 -17.16
C PHE A 537 0.63 -6.56 -16.51
N GLU A 538 1.16 -5.86 -15.50
CA GLU A 538 2.37 -6.28 -14.79
C GLU A 538 2.09 -7.09 -13.51
N VAL A 539 3.14 -7.61 -12.86
CA VAL A 539 3.05 -8.43 -11.65
C VAL A 539 4.23 -8.08 -10.74
N SER A 540 4.20 -6.85 -10.26
CA SER A 540 5.32 -6.13 -9.66
C SER A 540 5.84 -6.75 -8.36
N ARG A 541 4.99 -7.47 -7.62
CA ARG A 541 5.35 -8.08 -6.32
C ARG A 541 5.87 -9.52 -6.39
N TRP A 542 5.93 -10.13 -7.58
CA TRP A 542 6.55 -11.44 -7.79
C TRP A 542 7.83 -11.33 -8.63
N ASP A 543 8.84 -12.15 -8.33
CA ASP A 543 10.03 -12.24 -9.17
C ASP A 543 9.76 -13.19 -10.36
N HIS A 544 9.60 -12.56 -11.51
CA HIS A 544 9.40 -13.18 -12.81
C HIS A 544 10.58 -12.85 -13.77
N THR A 545 11.78 -12.61 -13.24
CA THR A 545 12.98 -12.26 -14.02
C THR A 545 13.60 -13.44 -14.81
N SER A 546 12.98 -14.62 -14.73
CA SER A 546 13.35 -15.81 -15.51
C SER A 546 12.41 -15.99 -16.70
N ASP A 547 12.96 -16.28 -17.88
CA ASP A 547 12.22 -16.66 -19.10
C ASP A 547 11.18 -17.79 -18.89
N SER A 548 11.24 -18.52 -17.77
CA SER A 548 10.34 -19.62 -17.38
C SER A 548 9.19 -19.22 -16.44
N VAL A 549 9.01 -17.92 -16.18
CA VAL A 549 7.98 -17.33 -15.31
C VAL A 549 7.47 -16.04 -15.94
N PHE A 550 6.17 -15.89 -16.16
CA PHE A 550 5.61 -14.71 -16.81
C PHE A 550 4.12 -14.50 -16.48
N PRO A 551 3.62 -13.26 -16.38
CA PRO A 551 2.20 -12.98 -16.43
C PRO A 551 1.59 -13.48 -17.74
N CYS A 552 0.42 -14.12 -17.66
CA CYS A 552 -0.27 -14.70 -18.81
C CYS A 552 -1.79 -14.47 -18.74
N THR A 553 -2.38 -14.22 -19.90
CA THR A 553 -3.79 -13.82 -20.06
C THR A 553 -4.60 -14.89 -20.78
N ASP A 554 -4.05 -16.10 -20.94
CA ASP A 554 -4.73 -17.27 -21.50
C ASP A 554 -5.27 -18.15 -20.36
N GLN A 555 -6.61 -18.20 -20.27
CA GLN A 555 -7.35 -19.01 -19.30
C GLN A 555 -6.95 -18.78 -17.83
N PRO A 556 -6.94 -17.53 -17.32
CA PRO A 556 -6.90 -17.29 -15.87
C PRO A 556 -8.13 -17.91 -15.19
N TYR A 557 -8.06 -18.09 -13.87
CA TYR A 557 -9.16 -18.59 -13.05
C TYR A 557 -10.20 -17.50 -12.77
N ALA A 558 -9.73 -16.28 -12.49
CA ALA A 558 -10.55 -15.08 -12.33
C ALA A 558 -9.87 -13.88 -13.02
N GLY A 559 -10.55 -12.72 -13.05
CA GLY A 559 -9.95 -11.51 -13.62
C GLY A 559 -9.55 -11.64 -15.10
N ILE A 560 -8.38 -11.13 -15.43
CA ILE A 560 -7.80 -11.06 -16.78
C ILE A 560 -6.41 -11.69 -16.89
N GLN A 561 -5.68 -11.88 -15.79
CA GLN A 561 -4.34 -12.48 -15.83
C GLN A 561 -4.01 -13.39 -14.65
N ALA A 562 -3.07 -14.30 -14.88
CA ALA A 562 -2.55 -15.27 -13.93
C ALA A 562 -1.01 -15.34 -14.05
N LEU A 563 -0.33 -15.94 -13.06
CA LEU A 563 1.12 -16.15 -13.13
C LEU A 563 1.44 -17.52 -13.73
N CYS A 564 1.95 -17.53 -14.96
CA CYS A 564 2.40 -18.74 -15.65
C CYS A 564 3.84 -19.12 -15.27
N SER A 565 4.12 -20.42 -15.34
CA SER A 565 5.48 -20.94 -15.48
C SER A 565 5.53 -22.12 -16.44
N SER A 566 6.50 -22.11 -17.35
CA SER A 566 6.70 -23.12 -18.40
C SER A 566 8.03 -23.85 -18.31
N ARG A 567 8.04 -25.11 -18.75
CA ARG A 567 9.07 -26.11 -18.44
C ARG A 567 9.20 -27.13 -19.56
N ASP A 568 10.42 -27.64 -19.78
CA ASP A 568 10.70 -28.68 -20.77
C ASP A 568 11.33 -29.95 -20.14
N GLU A 569 11.19 -31.12 -20.78
CA GLU A 569 11.71 -32.41 -20.29
C GLU A 569 13.24 -32.45 -20.08
N PHE A 570 13.99 -31.55 -20.70
CA PHE A 570 15.45 -31.44 -20.55
C PHE A 570 15.87 -30.47 -19.43
N ASP A 571 14.95 -29.82 -18.73
CA ASP A 571 15.29 -28.92 -17.62
C ASP A 571 15.79 -29.68 -16.37
N ASN A 572 17.04 -29.42 -15.99
CA ASN A 572 17.71 -30.14 -14.89
C ASN A 572 17.52 -29.49 -13.50
N THR A 573 16.83 -28.35 -13.42
CA THR A 573 16.51 -27.60 -12.18
C THR A 573 15.11 -27.02 -12.30
N PRO A 574 14.31 -26.96 -11.21
CA PRO A 574 12.97 -26.36 -11.26
C PRO A 574 13.05 -24.86 -11.56
N SER A 575 12.01 -24.34 -12.22
CA SER A 575 11.73 -22.91 -12.24
C SER A 575 11.37 -22.46 -10.82
N ILE A 576 11.74 -21.23 -10.48
CA ILE A 576 11.66 -20.67 -9.14
C ILE A 576 10.76 -19.43 -9.22
N ILE A 577 9.72 -19.38 -8.39
CA ILE A 577 8.73 -18.29 -8.39
C ILE A 577 8.61 -17.73 -6.96
N PRO A 578 9.50 -16.79 -6.56
CA PRO A 578 9.46 -16.14 -5.26
C PRO A 578 8.45 -14.98 -5.23
N PHE A 579 7.70 -14.88 -4.13
CA PHE A 579 7.07 -13.62 -3.76
C PHE A 579 8.16 -12.69 -3.20
N ARG A 580 8.21 -11.42 -3.64
CA ARG A 580 9.35 -10.52 -3.35
C ARG A 580 9.45 -10.13 -1.86
N HIS A 581 8.33 -10.15 -1.13
CA HIS A 581 8.24 -9.62 0.23
C HIS A 581 8.08 -10.71 1.31
N THR A 582 8.54 -10.43 2.53
CA THR A 582 8.13 -11.18 3.73
C THR A 582 6.74 -10.72 4.15
N MET A 583 5.77 -11.63 4.10
CA MET A 583 4.44 -11.44 4.71
C MET A 583 4.60 -11.57 6.23
N ARG A 584 3.86 -10.80 7.01
CA ARG A 584 4.05 -10.70 8.47
C ARG A 584 2.74 -10.89 9.22
N VAL A 585 2.80 -11.37 10.45
CA VAL A 585 1.67 -11.33 11.39
C VAL A 585 1.11 -9.91 11.42
N MET A 586 -0.21 -9.78 11.28
CA MET A 586 -0.88 -8.50 11.44
C MET A 586 -0.89 -8.15 12.93
N GLU A 587 -0.11 -7.15 13.33
CA GLU A 587 0.01 -6.78 14.74
C GLU A 587 -1.15 -5.87 15.13
N LEU A 588 -2.16 -6.48 15.77
CA LEU A 588 -3.31 -5.82 16.35
C LEU A 588 -3.16 -5.75 17.88
N THR A 589 -3.91 -4.86 18.52
CA THR A 589 -3.99 -4.73 19.99
C THR A 589 -5.44 -4.71 20.45
N ASP A 590 -5.71 -5.23 21.65
CA ASP A 590 -7.03 -5.16 22.27
C ASP A 590 -7.35 -3.78 22.89
N GLU A 591 -8.50 -3.65 23.56
CA GLU A 591 -8.92 -2.43 24.28
C GLU A 591 -7.99 -2.02 25.45
N ASN A 592 -7.15 -2.94 25.94
CA ASN A 592 -6.17 -2.70 27.00
C ASN A 592 -4.79 -2.34 26.44
N GLY A 593 -4.55 -2.59 25.15
CA GLY A 593 -3.25 -2.48 24.48
C GLY A 593 -2.43 -3.77 24.47
N ASP A 594 -3.01 -4.91 24.86
CA ASP A 594 -2.34 -6.22 24.81
C ASP A 594 -2.34 -6.76 23.36
N PRO A 595 -1.23 -7.36 22.86
CA PRO A 595 -1.13 -7.79 21.47
C PRO A 595 -2.04 -8.98 21.09
N LEU A 596 -2.86 -8.79 20.05
CA LEU A 596 -3.71 -9.80 19.43
C LEU A 596 -3.01 -10.37 18.18
N LEU A 597 -2.06 -11.28 18.42
CA LEU A 597 -1.17 -11.82 17.39
C LEU A 597 -1.64 -13.20 16.89
N SER A 598 -2.39 -13.24 15.79
CA SER A 598 -2.69 -14.51 15.13
C SER A 598 -1.42 -15.13 14.54
N LYS A 599 -1.23 -16.42 14.81
CA LYS A 599 -0.13 -17.24 14.28
C LYS A 599 -0.59 -18.47 13.50
N ASP A 600 -1.90 -18.66 13.35
CA ASP A 600 -2.48 -19.76 12.59
C ASP A 600 -2.87 -19.28 11.19
N PHE A 601 -2.35 -19.98 10.18
CA PHE A 601 -2.45 -19.58 8.78
C PHE A 601 -2.97 -20.74 7.92
N SER A 602 -3.58 -20.37 6.78
CA SER A 602 -3.65 -21.25 5.62
C SER A 602 -2.93 -20.59 4.46
N PHE A 603 -2.01 -21.33 3.84
CA PHE A 603 -1.62 -21.05 2.46
C PHE A 603 -2.74 -21.56 1.54
N TYR A 604 -3.17 -20.77 0.57
CA TYR A 604 -4.30 -21.07 -0.32
C TYR A 604 -4.01 -20.57 -1.74
N GLY A 605 -4.70 -21.11 -2.74
CA GLY A 605 -4.69 -20.60 -4.11
C GLY A 605 -5.24 -21.60 -5.12
N TYR A 606 -5.21 -21.21 -6.39
CA TYR A 606 -5.66 -22.03 -7.51
C TYR A 606 -4.51 -22.44 -8.42
N LEU A 607 -4.59 -23.65 -8.98
CA LEU A 607 -3.64 -24.20 -9.93
C LEU A 607 -4.36 -24.86 -11.11
N GLN A 608 -3.84 -24.61 -12.31
CA GLN A 608 -4.10 -25.38 -13.54
C GLN A 608 -2.76 -25.80 -14.15
N SER A 609 -2.72 -26.95 -14.83
CA SER A 609 -1.52 -27.45 -15.50
C SER A 609 -1.85 -28.19 -16.79
N GLU A 610 -1.09 -27.95 -17.85
CA GLU A 610 -1.06 -28.76 -19.07
C GLU A 610 0.28 -29.50 -19.11
N ASN A 611 0.23 -30.84 -19.07
CA ASN A 611 1.39 -31.72 -18.98
C ASN A 611 2.37 -31.39 -17.81
N GLY A 612 1.90 -30.67 -16.78
CA GLY A 612 2.72 -30.00 -15.77
C GLY A 612 3.81 -30.87 -15.13
N GLY A 613 4.95 -30.27 -14.80
CA GLY A 613 5.88 -30.88 -13.86
C GLY A 613 5.27 -30.94 -12.45
N LYS A 614 5.95 -31.63 -11.52
CA LYS A 614 5.62 -31.51 -10.10
C LYS A 614 5.70 -30.03 -9.68
N ILE A 615 4.78 -29.57 -8.83
CA ILE A 615 4.83 -28.25 -8.20
C ILE A 615 4.87 -28.42 -6.69
N ASP A 616 5.78 -27.69 -6.04
CA ASP A 616 5.78 -27.54 -4.59
C ASP A 616 5.95 -26.06 -4.21
N ALA A 617 5.60 -25.73 -2.97
CA ALA A 617 5.90 -24.44 -2.36
C ALA A 617 6.90 -24.62 -1.20
N LEU A 618 7.77 -23.64 -1.03
CA LEU A 618 8.69 -23.52 0.09
C LEU A 618 8.27 -22.34 0.96
N LEU A 619 7.68 -22.63 2.13
CA LEU A 619 7.49 -21.63 3.16
C LEU A 619 8.75 -21.53 4.01
N SER A 620 9.25 -20.31 4.22
CA SER A 620 10.35 -20.02 5.15
C SER A 620 9.83 -19.15 6.27
N TYR A 621 9.87 -19.64 7.50
CA TYR A 621 9.48 -18.86 8.68
C TYR A 621 10.68 -18.01 9.12
N THR A 622 10.49 -16.69 9.22
CA THR A 622 11.54 -15.72 9.53
C THR A 622 11.22 -14.93 10.79
N THR A 623 12.24 -14.24 11.31
CA THR A 623 12.07 -13.14 12.26
C THR A 623 11.12 -12.07 11.73
N GLU A 624 10.53 -11.31 12.65
CA GLU A 624 9.65 -10.17 12.36
C GLU A 624 10.27 -9.08 11.49
N ILE A 625 11.57 -8.79 11.60
CA ILE A 625 12.19 -7.61 10.94
C ILE A 625 13.39 -7.98 10.06
N ASP A 626 14.39 -8.71 10.57
CA ASP A 626 15.67 -8.92 9.89
C ASP A 626 15.76 -10.16 8.97
N ASP A 627 14.61 -10.78 8.66
CA ASP A 627 14.43 -11.94 7.76
C ASP A 627 15.25 -13.21 8.10
N LEU A 628 15.80 -13.32 9.31
CA LEU A 628 16.54 -14.50 9.77
C LEU A 628 15.62 -15.74 9.83
N THR A 629 15.96 -16.76 9.05
CA THR A 629 15.13 -17.97 8.89
C THR A 629 15.24 -18.91 10.11
N PHE A 630 14.10 -19.19 10.76
CA PHE A 630 13.95 -20.21 11.80
C PHE A 630 13.87 -21.62 11.23
N SER A 631 13.05 -21.80 10.19
CA SER A 631 12.80 -23.11 9.57
C SER A 631 12.24 -22.94 8.16
N GLN A 632 12.34 -24.00 7.35
CA GLN A 632 11.74 -24.05 6.02
C GLN A 632 10.93 -25.33 5.88
N HIS A 633 9.73 -25.21 5.31
CA HIS A 633 8.78 -26.30 5.12
C HIS A 633 8.43 -26.40 3.65
N LYS A 634 8.52 -27.61 3.10
CA LYS A 634 8.06 -27.89 1.73
C LYS A 634 6.62 -28.40 1.79
N ILE A 635 5.75 -27.78 1.01
CA ILE A 635 4.37 -28.18 0.76
C ILE A 635 4.31 -28.72 -0.65
N ASP A 636 3.95 -29.99 -0.84
CA ASP A 636 3.63 -30.50 -2.18
C ASP A 636 2.28 -29.91 -2.62
N VAL A 637 2.27 -29.20 -3.76
CA VAL A 637 1.08 -28.49 -4.29
C VAL A 637 0.42 -29.33 -5.39
N SER A 638 1.22 -29.93 -6.27
CA SER A 638 0.76 -30.88 -7.30
C SER A 638 1.85 -31.90 -7.62
N GLU A 639 1.45 -33.14 -7.95
CA GLU A 639 2.36 -34.17 -8.49
C GLU A 639 2.63 -34.01 -10.00
N GLY A 640 1.94 -33.08 -10.68
CA GLY A 640 2.07 -32.83 -12.13
C GLY A 640 1.08 -33.62 -13.01
N GLY A 641 1.25 -33.48 -14.33
CA GLY A 641 0.35 -33.97 -15.37
C GLY A 641 -0.72 -32.94 -15.78
N ASP A 642 -1.70 -33.38 -16.57
CA ASP A 642 -2.85 -32.55 -16.95
C ASP A 642 -3.79 -32.36 -15.76
N GLN A 643 -4.05 -31.10 -15.41
CA GLN A 643 -4.92 -30.70 -14.30
C GLN A 643 -5.76 -29.49 -14.69
N ALA A 644 -7.09 -29.61 -14.60
CA ALA A 644 -7.97 -28.45 -14.64
C ALA A 644 -7.77 -27.55 -13.40
N TRP A 645 -8.28 -26.31 -13.47
CA TRP A 645 -8.32 -25.40 -12.32
C TRP A 645 -8.91 -26.08 -11.08
N HIS A 646 -8.10 -26.12 -10.01
CA HIS A 646 -8.48 -26.65 -8.70
C HIS A 646 -7.83 -25.81 -7.59
N ALA A 647 -8.50 -25.72 -6.44
CA ALA A 647 -7.92 -25.10 -5.26
C ALA A 647 -6.87 -26.04 -4.62
N PHE A 648 -5.82 -25.45 -4.04
CA PHE A 648 -4.92 -26.09 -3.10
C PHE A 648 -4.93 -25.33 -1.77
N SER A 649 -4.68 -26.03 -0.67
CA SER A 649 -4.58 -25.41 0.65
C SER A 649 -3.64 -26.17 1.59
N HIS A 650 -3.01 -25.44 2.52
CA HIS A 650 -2.17 -26.00 3.57
C HIS A 650 -2.23 -25.19 4.86
N ASP A 651 -2.73 -25.81 5.92
CA ASP A 651 -2.80 -25.23 7.26
C ASP A 651 -1.44 -25.34 7.97
N PHE A 652 -0.98 -24.24 8.57
CA PHE A 652 0.25 -24.21 9.36
C PHE A 652 0.19 -23.13 10.46
N SER A 653 1.02 -23.30 11.49
CA SER A 653 1.20 -22.32 12.57
C SER A 653 2.64 -21.83 12.61
N LEU A 654 2.84 -20.54 12.90
CA LEU A 654 4.16 -20.01 13.25
C LEU A 654 4.58 -20.46 14.66
N PRO A 655 5.89 -20.63 14.96
CA PRO A 655 6.35 -21.02 16.28
C PRO A 655 6.03 -19.97 17.37
N SER A 656 6.09 -20.39 18.63
CA SER A 656 5.96 -19.51 19.81
C SER A 656 6.98 -18.37 19.81
N ASP A 657 6.59 -17.19 20.31
CA ASP A 657 7.47 -16.05 20.58
C ASP A 657 8.54 -16.36 21.66
N GLU A 658 8.39 -17.45 22.42
CA GLU A 658 9.45 -17.96 23.31
C GLU A 658 10.73 -18.39 22.56
N PHE A 659 10.65 -18.62 21.24
CA PHE A 659 11.80 -18.93 20.41
C PHE A 659 12.22 -17.68 19.65
N THR A 660 13.42 -17.16 19.91
CA THR A 660 13.93 -15.94 19.27
C THR A 660 15.22 -16.17 18.49
N LEU A 661 15.53 -15.29 17.54
CA LEU A 661 16.75 -15.31 16.74
C LEU A 661 17.39 -13.91 16.61
N GLY A 662 18.65 -13.90 16.19
CA GLY A 662 19.42 -12.67 15.96
C GLY A 662 19.89 -11.98 17.26
N PRO A 663 20.65 -10.89 17.13
CA PRO A 663 21.19 -10.15 18.28
C PRO A 663 20.14 -9.24 18.96
N LYS A 664 19.00 -9.00 18.31
CA LYS A 664 17.84 -8.28 18.87
C LYS A 664 16.82 -9.22 19.56
N GLU A 665 17.10 -10.54 19.61
CA GLU A 665 16.19 -11.58 20.14
C GLU A 665 14.77 -11.49 19.54
N LEU A 666 14.69 -11.46 18.21
CA LEU A 666 13.44 -11.28 17.46
C LEU A 666 12.62 -12.59 17.34
N PRO A 667 11.29 -12.54 17.52
CA PRO A 667 10.40 -13.71 17.37
C PRO A 667 10.04 -14.06 15.91
N PRO A 668 9.51 -15.27 15.65
CA PRO A 668 9.11 -15.73 14.33
C PRO A 668 7.72 -15.22 13.97
N ARG A 669 7.65 -14.05 13.34
CA ARG A 669 6.41 -13.42 12.87
C ARG A 669 6.38 -13.17 11.36
N GLY A 670 7.38 -13.65 10.61
CA GLY A 670 7.46 -13.51 9.15
C GLY A 670 7.35 -14.84 8.38
N VAL A 671 6.81 -14.76 7.17
CA VAL A 671 6.70 -15.86 6.19
C VAL A 671 7.20 -15.36 4.83
N LYS A 672 8.15 -16.09 4.22
CA LYS A 672 8.47 -15.98 2.79
C LYS A 672 7.92 -17.19 2.04
N LEU A 673 7.37 -16.94 0.86
CA LEU A 673 6.82 -17.94 -0.05
C LEU A 673 7.64 -18.01 -1.35
N GLN A 674 7.86 -19.22 -1.84
CA GLN A 674 8.47 -19.47 -3.14
C GLN A 674 7.92 -20.77 -3.74
N PHE A 675 7.25 -20.72 -4.89
CA PHE A 675 6.91 -21.95 -5.63
C PHE A 675 8.13 -22.50 -6.39
N ARG A 676 8.08 -23.79 -6.70
CA ARG A 676 9.04 -24.51 -7.54
C ARG A 676 8.30 -25.41 -8.52
N HIS A 677 8.35 -25.07 -9.80
CA HIS A 677 7.78 -25.88 -10.88
C HIS A 677 8.89 -26.74 -11.50
N TYR A 678 8.80 -28.06 -11.37
CA TYR A 678 9.81 -29.00 -11.86
C TYR A 678 9.62 -29.27 -13.37
N ALA A 679 10.53 -30.02 -14.00
CA ALA A 679 10.34 -30.46 -15.39
C ALA A 679 9.17 -31.46 -15.51
N PRO A 680 8.46 -31.48 -16.66
CA PRO A 680 7.47 -32.51 -16.97
C PRO A 680 8.12 -33.87 -17.23
N SER A 681 7.29 -34.91 -17.32
CA SER A 681 7.81 -36.28 -17.55
C SER A 681 8.18 -36.57 -19.01
N THR A 682 7.60 -35.82 -19.96
CA THR A 682 7.93 -35.80 -21.39
C THR A 682 7.49 -34.48 -22.02
N GLY A 683 8.24 -33.94 -22.98
CA GLY A 683 7.88 -32.75 -23.77
C GLY A 683 7.82 -31.42 -23.01
N GLU A 684 7.03 -30.49 -23.53
CA GLU A 684 6.82 -29.12 -23.03
C GLU A 684 5.59 -29.09 -22.07
N ALA A 685 5.58 -28.18 -21.11
CA ALA A 685 4.49 -28.02 -20.16
C ALA A 685 4.32 -26.57 -19.67
N ILE A 686 3.08 -26.20 -19.34
CA ILE A 686 2.73 -24.89 -18.79
C ILE A 686 1.77 -25.05 -17.60
N SER A 687 2.02 -24.30 -16.53
CA SER A 687 1.18 -24.29 -15.33
C SER A 687 0.85 -22.87 -14.93
N ARG A 688 -0.39 -22.65 -14.49
CA ARG A 688 -0.99 -21.34 -14.18
C ARG A 688 -1.34 -21.28 -12.70
N LEU A 689 -0.85 -20.25 -11.99
CA LEU A 689 -1.21 -19.94 -10.61
C LEU A 689 -2.11 -18.70 -10.60
N ASP A 690 -3.15 -18.73 -9.77
CA ASP A 690 -4.15 -17.66 -9.66
C ASP A 690 -4.72 -17.63 -8.22
N ASN A 691 -5.22 -16.47 -7.78
CA ASN A 691 -5.89 -16.23 -6.50
C ASN A 691 -5.17 -16.83 -5.27
N VAL A 692 -3.84 -16.78 -5.30
CA VAL A 692 -2.96 -17.19 -4.20
C VAL A 692 -3.14 -16.25 -3.02
N ALA A 693 -3.25 -16.80 -1.81
CA ALA A 693 -3.44 -16.03 -0.58
C ALA A 693 -2.61 -16.61 0.56
N LEU A 694 -2.22 -15.75 1.50
CA LEU A 694 -1.76 -16.17 2.83
C LEU A 694 -2.79 -15.72 3.84
N ILE A 695 -3.67 -16.66 4.21
CA ILE A 695 -4.83 -16.39 5.06
C ILE A 695 -4.40 -16.40 6.53
N SER A 696 -4.52 -15.27 7.23
CA SER A 696 -4.37 -15.17 8.68
C SER A 696 -5.73 -15.40 9.36
N TRP A 697 -5.86 -16.49 10.12
CA TRP A 697 -7.11 -16.84 10.80
C TRP A 697 -7.28 -16.02 12.08
N GLN A 698 -8.45 -15.44 12.29
CA GLN A 698 -8.76 -14.69 13.52
C GLN A 698 -9.26 -15.65 14.63
N ASP A 699 -9.76 -15.09 15.73
CA ASP A 699 -10.43 -15.88 16.77
C ASP A 699 -11.73 -16.55 16.28
N ALA A 700 -12.12 -17.64 16.94
CA ALA A 700 -13.30 -18.42 16.59
C ALA A 700 -14.61 -17.67 16.93
N ILE A 701 -15.50 -17.62 15.94
CA ILE A 701 -16.75 -16.84 15.99
C ILE A 701 -17.84 -17.66 16.69
N SER A 702 -18.50 -17.04 17.67
CA SER A 702 -19.68 -17.63 18.32
C SER A 702 -20.97 -17.16 17.62
N LEU A 703 -21.87 -18.12 17.33
CA LEU A 703 -23.20 -17.85 16.78
C LEU A 703 -24.23 -17.74 17.90
N ASP A 704 -25.12 -16.74 17.87
CA ASP A 704 -26.32 -16.70 18.72
C ASP A 704 -27.50 -17.34 17.98
N ASN A 705 -27.99 -18.49 18.46
CA ASN A 705 -29.06 -19.27 17.85
C ASN A 705 -28.83 -19.64 16.35
N GLY A 706 -27.57 -19.71 15.91
CA GLY A 706 -27.19 -19.98 14.52
C GLY A 706 -26.94 -18.73 13.67
N LEU A 707 -27.00 -17.53 14.26
CA LEU A 707 -26.78 -16.24 13.59
C LEU A 707 -25.50 -15.55 14.08
N TRP A 708 -24.76 -14.95 13.16
CA TRP A 708 -23.77 -13.90 13.43
C TRP A 708 -24.09 -12.68 12.56
N GLN A 709 -23.83 -11.47 13.06
CA GLN A 709 -24.07 -10.22 12.32
C GLN A 709 -23.12 -9.10 12.76
N THR A 710 -22.82 -8.17 11.86
CA THR A 710 -22.07 -6.93 12.13
C THR A 710 -22.56 -5.76 11.28
N GLU A 711 -22.49 -4.57 11.85
CA GLU A 711 -22.69 -3.30 11.13
C GLU A 711 -21.35 -2.62 10.77
N LYS A 712 -20.24 -3.12 11.31
CA LYS A 712 -18.87 -2.63 11.07
C LYS A 712 -18.30 -3.30 9.82
N MET A 713 -17.89 -2.49 8.84
CA MET A 713 -17.14 -2.94 7.67
C MET A 713 -15.77 -3.50 8.07
N HIS A 714 -15.34 -4.57 7.40
CA HIS A 714 -14.09 -5.27 7.72
C HIS A 714 -13.39 -5.83 6.48
N GLY A 715 -12.07 -5.98 6.55
CA GLY A 715 -11.25 -6.71 5.59
C GLY A 715 -11.16 -8.20 5.94
N PHE A 716 -12.27 -8.95 5.81
CA PHE A 716 -12.25 -10.42 5.83
C PHE A 716 -12.67 -10.93 4.46
N ASP A 717 -11.79 -11.73 3.85
CA ASP A 717 -11.94 -12.25 2.49
C ASP A 717 -12.07 -13.78 2.47
N PHE A 718 -11.85 -14.44 3.61
CA PHE A 718 -11.94 -15.89 3.75
C PHE A 718 -12.74 -16.31 4.99
N LEU A 719 -13.31 -17.51 4.94
CA LEU A 719 -14.07 -18.11 6.03
C LEU A 719 -13.77 -19.61 6.14
N LYS A 720 -13.19 -20.05 7.26
CA LYS A 720 -12.99 -21.46 7.58
C LYS A 720 -14.18 -21.96 8.38
N ILE A 721 -14.88 -22.96 7.85
CA ILE A 721 -16.05 -23.56 8.49
C ILE A 721 -15.76 -25.04 8.78
N SER A 722 -16.32 -25.58 9.86
CA SER A 722 -16.47 -27.02 10.04
C SER A 722 -17.91 -27.36 10.44
N ALA A 723 -18.45 -28.45 9.88
CA ALA A 723 -19.79 -28.97 10.19
C ALA A 723 -19.73 -30.46 10.59
N SER A 724 -20.64 -30.94 11.44
CA SER A 724 -20.72 -32.38 11.79
C SER A 724 -21.44 -33.21 10.73
N ASP A 725 -22.42 -32.60 10.08
CA ASP A 725 -23.35 -33.15 9.10
C ASP A 725 -23.56 -32.08 8.01
N ASP A 726 -24.12 -32.46 6.86
CA ASP A 726 -24.33 -31.54 5.74
C ASP A 726 -25.18 -30.33 6.16
N THR A 727 -24.60 -29.12 6.06
CA THR A 727 -25.10 -27.89 6.69
C THR A 727 -25.16 -26.73 5.69
N SER A 728 -26.33 -26.10 5.56
CA SER A 728 -26.60 -25.02 4.62
C SER A 728 -26.50 -23.66 5.32
N VAL A 729 -25.55 -22.83 4.87
CA VAL A 729 -25.21 -21.52 5.46
C VAL A 729 -25.59 -20.41 4.48
N LYS A 730 -26.35 -19.42 4.94
CA LYS A 730 -26.65 -18.20 4.19
C LYS A 730 -25.68 -17.09 4.64
N ILE A 731 -24.93 -16.54 3.69
CA ILE A 731 -24.00 -15.42 3.89
C ILE A 731 -24.61 -14.19 3.24
N THR A 732 -24.75 -13.10 3.99
CA THR A 732 -25.28 -11.82 3.51
C THR A 732 -24.12 -10.85 3.32
N PHE A 733 -23.91 -10.41 2.09
CA PHE A 733 -22.96 -9.34 1.76
C PHE A 733 -23.69 -8.00 1.78
N THR A 734 -23.14 -7.01 2.48
CA THR A 734 -23.58 -5.61 2.43
C THR A 734 -22.62 -4.77 1.58
N LEU A 735 -23.18 -3.96 0.69
CA LEU A 735 -22.53 -2.83 0.05
C LEU A 735 -23.06 -1.53 0.67
N LEU A 736 -22.19 -0.52 0.76
CA LEU A 736 -22.54 0.84 1.18
C LEU A 736 -22.62 1.74 -0.04
N ASP A 737 -23.73 2.46 -0.17
CA ASP A 737 -24.07 3.32 -1.32
C ASP A 737 -24.32 4.77 -0.89
#